data_AF-A0A060SWC0-F1
#
_entry.id   AF-A0A060SWC0-F1
#
_cell.length_a   1.000
_cell.length_b   1.000
_cell.length_c   1.000
_cell.angle_alpha   90.00
_cell.angle_beta   90.00
_cell.angle_gamma   90.00
#
_symmetry.space_group_name_H-M   'P 1'
#
loop_
_entity.id
_entity.type
_entity.pdbx_description
1 polymer ?
#
loop_
_entity_poly.entity_id
_entity_poly.type
_entity_poly.pdbx_seq_one_letter_code
_entity_poly.pdbx_strand_id
1 'polypeptide(L)'
;MSSLVAKLKRYGKRVIGQPEDPVPVVTIKDWVRNISRDPKRDALRYVESLFPIVGWITRYNFGWLYGDVIAGLTVGIVVVPQSMSYAQIATLPTQYGLYSAFVGVLIYCLFATSKDVSIGPVAVMSLTVSRIIATVNEHHPDVWSGPQIATTVAFICGFIVFGIGLLRLGWLVEFIPAPAVSGFMTGSAINIVAGQVPGLLGETGFDTRAATYKVIINCLKFLPVTKLDAAWGITGLFCLYAIRIACDQLGKRFPRRQRLFFFLSVFRNAFVIIVLTIASWLYCRHRKSKSGKYPIKILQTVPRGFQHVGPPDIDPKLVSAMAGEIPVATIILLLEHIAISKSFGRLNGYKINPNQELIAIGVTNTIGTVFGAYPATGSFSRSALKSKSGVRTPAAGILTSIVVIVALYGLTPAFFWIPNAALSAVVIHAVADLVATPRQVYSFWRVSPLEFVIWAAAVLVTIFSTIENGIYTSICASLALLLVRLAHPRGYFLGKVALREEKSNVVREVFVPLVQRPGVLHPAVKVEPPPPGIIIYRFEESALYPNVSHLNDALVDYVKKNMRRGRDMSQVKMSDRPWNDPGPKPGRDENADNLAKPVLHAIVLDFSGVSHIDTTAVQALIDTRTEVERWANKAVEFHFATILSPWIRRALIAGGFGIGSRAPHAPTEIAPVVPYHGGRSLPQEPKASDIEQAVQEISEERHGSIVPEDTPFFHFDIVSAVHAAEAGLSDPEKSARSSFNKRPLTETSESWSKIEKKKGVNDIKKGQLYSRAYREIVLAARSGGSPDPEQNNALAAVIKRVKSQGVPKENIENALKKCLSDNPNRTVKFLNTLLKDHGLADVKFLFKREGRVKVALTPEDDANTRAKLLDVAIDADAEDFQTEYARDLTPSAMVFKCPHTSLHKLTTALTAPGLGRELLSSELVYAPIEPREDLDDQTAQDLDKLVEAIEDLDDTLRVWTTAEYI
;
A
#
# COMPACT_ATOMS: atom_id res chain seq x y z
N MET A 1 6.70 -36.61 20.46
CA MET A 1 6.71 -35.28 19.80
C MET A 1 5.31 -34.76 19.42
N SER A 2 4.38 -35.56 18.88
CA SER A 2 3.07 -35.06 18.40
C SER A 2 2.18 -34.44 19.49
N SER A 3 2.19 -34.97 20.73
CA SER A 3 1.35 -34.46 21.84
C SER A 3 1.83 -33.10 22.38
N LEU A 4 3.14 -32.86 22.40
CA LEU A 4 3.73 -31.59 22.83
C LEU A 4 3.41 -30.47 21.84
N VAL A 5 3.54 -30.75 20.54
CA VAL A 5 3.18 -29.82 19.46
C VAL A 5 1.69 -29.50 19.48
N ALA A 6 0.82 -30.47 19.78
CA ALA A 6 -0.62 -30.22 19.94
C ALA A 6 -0.95 -29.35 21.15
N LYS A 7 -0.28 -29.56 22.30
CA LYS A 7 -0.44 -28.72 23.50
C LYS A 7 0.09 -27.30 23.27
N LEU A 8 1.26 -27.14 22.67
CA LEU A 8 1.82 -25.83 22.30
C LEU A 8 0.92 -25.11 21.29
N LYS A 9 0.35 -25.84 20.32
CA LYS A 9 -0.61 -25.27 19.37
C LYS A 9 -1.91 -24.84 20.05
N ARG A 10 -2.45 -25.61 20.98
CA ARG A 10 -3.64 -25.22 21.77
C ARG A 10 -3.35 -24.04 22.70
N TYR A 11 -2.18 -24.02 23.34
CA TYR A 11 -1.74 -22.91 24.18
C TYR A 11 -1.57 -21.63 23.33
N GLY A 12 -0.86 -21.72 22.20
CA GLY A 12 -0.71 -20.62 21.25
C GLY A 12 -2.06 -20.11 20.75
N LYS A 13 -3.00 -21.01 20.39
CA LYS A 13 -4.38 -20.66 20.04
C LYS A 13 -5.10 -19.89 21.15
N ARG A 14 -4.93 -20.27 22.42
CA ARG A 14 -5.53 -19.56 23.56
C ARG A 14 -4.89 -18.19 23.79
N VAL A 15 -3.57 -18.08 23.66
CA VAL A 15 -2.84 -16.81 23.80
C VAL A 15 -3.28 -15.79 22.74
N ILE A 16 -3.52 -16.24 21.51
CA ILE A 16 -3.97 -15.38 20.40
C ILE A 16 -5.50 -15.24 20.30
N GLY A 17 -6.26 -15.83 21.24
CA GLY A 17 -7.73 -15.77 21.24
C GLY A 17 -8.42 -16.48 20.06
N GLN A 18 -7.75 -17.44 19.41
CA GLN A 18 -8.34 -18.17 18.28
C GLN A 18 -9.36 -19.22 18.78
N PRO A 19 -10.58 -19.28 18.22
CA PRO A 19 -11.60 -20.26 18.63
C PRO A 19 -11.11 -21.71 18.42
N GLU A 20 -11.55 -22.61 19.30
CA GLU A 20 -11.13 -24.02 19.28
C GLU A 20 -11.61 -24.73 18.00
N ASP A 21 -12.86 -24.48 17.60
CA ASP A 21 -13.49 -24.92 16.34
C ASP A 21 -13.77 -23.72 15.40
N PRO A 22 -12.79 -23.30 14.58
CA PRO A 22 -13.00 -22.20 13.64
C PRO A 22 -13.81 -22.67 12.42
N VAL A 23 -14.73 -21.83 11.95
CA VAL A 23 -15.38 -21.97 10.65
C VAL A 23 -14.30 -22.20 9.58
N PRO A 24 -14.46 -23.17 8.67
CA PRO A 24 -13.46 -23.46 7.64
C PRO A 24 -13.28 -22.25 6.71
N VAL A 25 -12.10 -21.62 6.77
CA VAL A 25 -11.71 -20.46 5.95
C VAL A 25 -10.43 -20.72 5.20
N VAL A 26 -10.22 -20.02 4.08
CA VAL A 26 -9.01 -20.14 3.25
C VAL A 26 -7.76 -19.83 4.06
N THR A 27 -6.78 -20.74 3.99
CA THR A 27 -5.53 -20.61 4.76
C THR A 27 -4.39 -20.07 3.90
N ILE A 28 -3.31 -19.62 4.56
CA ILE A 28 -2.06 -19.25 3.87
C ILE A 28 -1.50 -20.46 3.10
N LYS A 29 -1.71 -21.69 3.60
CA LYS A 29 -1.29 -22.90 2.87
C LYS A 29 -2.03 -23.05 1.55
N ASP A 30 -3.33 -22.78 1.53
CA ASP A 30 -4.13 -22.81 0.31
C ASP A 30 -3.70 -21.70 -0.67
N TRP A 31 -3.34 -20.53 -0.15
CA TRP A 31 -2.76 -19.45 -0.94
C TRP A 31 -1.44 -19.87 -1.62
N VAL A 32 -0.49 -20.37 -0.85
CA VAL A 32 0.81 -20.83 -1.36
C VAL A 32 0.63 -21.97 -2.36
N ARG A 33 -0.27 -22.91 -2.08
CA ARG A 33 -0.60 -24.01 -3.00
C ARG A 33 -1.26 -23.54 -4.30
N ASN A 34 -2.00 -22.42 -4.26
CA ASN A 34 -2.56 -21.78 -5.45
C ASN A 34 -1.50 -21.02 -6.27
N ILE A 35 -0.41 -20.54 -5.65
CA ILE A 35 0.67 -19.84 -6.37
C ILE A 35 1.50 -20.79 -7.21
N SER A 36 1.94 -21.91 -6.63
CA SER A 36 2.70 -22.92 -7.37
C SER A 36 2.38 -24.32 -6.86
N ARG A 37 1.96 -25.18 -7.78
CA ARG A 37 1.82 -26.62 -7.53
C ARG A 37 3.14 -27.36 -7.72
N ASP A 38 4.07 -26.80 -8.51
CA ASP A 38 5.40 -27.35 -8.80
C ASP A 38 6.43 -26.22 -9.00
N PRO A 39 7.16 -25.82 -7.94
CA PRO A 39 8.07 -24.68 -8.01
C PRO A 39 9.27 -24.92 -8.93
N LYS A 40 9.66 -26.18 -9.15
CA LYS A 40 10.76 -26.51 -10.06
C LYS A 40 10.36 -26.27 -11.50
N ARG A 41 9.16 -26.75 -11.89
CA ARG A 41 8.63 -26.49 -13.24
C ARG A 41 8.38 -25.01 -13.48
N ASP A 42 7.90 -24.28 -12.48
CA ASP A 42 7.67 -22.85 -12.62
C ASP A 42 8.99 -22.05 -12.74
N ALA A 43 10.05 -22.46 -12.03
CA ALA A 43 11.39 -21.90 -12.22
C ALA A 43 11.96 -22.19 -13.62
N LEU A 44 11.80 -23.42 -14.14
CA LEU A 44 12.21 -23.76 -15.50
C LEU A 44 11.44 -22.95 -16.55
N ARG A 45 10.11 -22.85 -16.42
CA ARG A 45 9.27 -22.00 -17.28
C ARG A 45 9.65 -20.53 -17.18
N TYR A 46 10.06 -20.06 -16.00
CA TYR A 46 10.55 -18.70 -15.82
C TYR A 46 11.80 -18.47 -16.68
N VAL A 47 12.81 -19.33 -16.57
CA VAL A 47 14.05 -19.22 -17.35
C VAL A 47 13.76 -19.32 -18.85
N GLU A 48 12.90 -20.25 -19.27
CA GLU A 48 12.46 -20.37 -20.67
C GLU A 48 11.75 -19.10 -21.16
N SER A 49 10.92 -18.48 -20.30
CA SER A 49 10.22 -17.22 -20.62
C SER A 49 11.14 -16.01 -20.80
N LEU A 50 12.37 -16.04 -20.26
CA LEU A 50 13.37 -14.98 -20.44
C LEU A 50 13.89 -14.89 -21.88
N PHE A 51 13.81 -15.99 -22.65
CA PHE A 51 14.32 -16.05 -24.02
C PHE A 51 13.20 -16.39 -25.02
N PRO A 52 12.28 -15.45 -25.34
CA PRO A 52 11.20 -15.67 -26.31
C PRO A 52 11.68 -16.15 -27.68
N ILE A 53 12.93 -15.87 -28.07
CA ILE A 53 13.54 -16.34 -29.31
C ILE A 53 13.44 -17.86 -29.49
N VAL A 54 13.59 -18.64 -28.41
CA VAL A 54 13.53 -20.11 -28.47
C VAL A 54 12.17 -20.60 -28.98
N GLY A 55 11.10 -19.87 -28.66
CA GLY A 55 9.73 -20.26 -29.03
C GLY A 55 9.40 -20.08 -30.51
N TRP A 56 10.00 -19.09 -31.19
CA TRP A 56 9.67 -18.78 -32.60
C TRP A 56 10.78 -19.15 -33.59
N ILE A 57 12.04 -19.24 -33.18
CA ILE A 57 13.16 -19.51 -34.09
C ILE A 57 13.05 -20.89 -34.75
N THR A 58 12.54 -21.90 -34.02
CA THR A 58 12.33 -23.26 -34.53
C THR A 58 11.18 -23.36 -35.53
N ARG A 59 10.31 -22.35 -35.58
CA ARG A 59 9.13 -22.26 -36.48
C ARG A 59 9.36 -21.29 -37.65
N TYR A 60 10.59 -20.80 -37.79
CA TYR A 60 10.94 -19.80 -38.79
C TYR A 60 10.85 -20.39 -40.21
N ASN A 61 10.26 -19.65 -41.14
CA ASN A 61 10.03 -20.10 -42.52
C ASN A 61 10.44 -19.03 -43.55
N PHE A 62 10.57 -19.45 -44.82
CA PHE A 62 10.98 -18.57 -45.92
C PHE A 62 10.02 -17.40 -46.17
N GLY A 63 8.72 -17.57 -45.89
CA GLY A 63 7.74 -16.48 -45.99
C GLY A 63 7.99 -15.38 -44.95
N TRP A 64 8.39 -15.76 -43.74
CA TRP A 64 8.81 -14.82 -42.70
C TRP A 64 10.12 -14.13 -43.06
N LEU A 65 11.09 -14.87 -43.58
CA LEU A 65 12.36 -14.31 -44.07
C LEU A 65 12.14 -13.20 -45.09
N TYR A 66 11.28 -13.43 -46.10
CA TYR A 66 10.98 -12.41 -47.12
C TYR A 66 10.42 -11.11 -46.51
N GLY A 67 9.45 -11.24 -45.59
CA GLY A 67 8.88 -10.07 -44.90
C GLY A 67 9.88 -9.36 -44.01
N ASP A 68 10.73 -10.11 -43.30
CA ASP A 68 11.74 -9.57 -42.40
C ASP A 68 12.90 -8.89 -43.17
N VAL A 69 13.28 -9.40 -44.34
CA VAL A 69 14.26 -8.76 -45.25
C VAL A 69 13.76 -7.42 -45.73
N ILE A 70 12.53 -7.36 -46.22
CA ILE A 70 11.94 -6.09 -46.68
C ILE A 70 11.87 -5.10 -45.53
N ALA A 71 11.33 -5.51 -44.38
CA ALA A 71 11.20 -4.64 -43.21
C ALA A 71 12.58 -4.20 -42.66
N GLY A 72 13.53 -5.11 -42.56
CA GLY A 72 14.88 -4.87 -42.03
C GLY A 72 15.70 -3.93 -42.90
N LEU A 73 15.70 -4.13 -44.22
CA LEU A 73 16.36 -3.21 -45.17
C LEU A 73 15.72 -1.81 -45.12
N THR A 74 14.39 -1.78 -45.11
CA THR A 74 13.61 -0.54 -45.07
C THR A 74 13.92 0.28 -43.82
N VAL A 75 13.90 -0.35 -42.64
CA VAL A 75 14.21 0.32 -41.37
C VAL A 75 15.70 0.64 -41.27
N GLY A 76 16.58 -0.24 -41.75
CA GLY A 76 18.04 -0.06 -41.80
C GLY A 76 18.45 1.22 -42.54
N ILE A 77 17.83 1.47 -43.67
CA ILE A 77 18.10 2.66 -44.49
C ILE A 77 17.64 3.95 -43.78
N VAL A 78 16.58 3.89 -42.98
CA VAL A 78 16.04 5.05 -42.25
C VAL A 78 16.76 5.29 -40.92
N VAL A 79 17.17 4.23 -40.21
CA VAL A 79 17.75 4.34 -38.87
C VAL A 79 19.14 4.97 -38.89
N VAL A 80 19.94 4.74 -39.94
CA VAL A 80 21.32 5.26 -40.06
C VAL A 80 21.37 6.79 -39.95
N PRO A 81 20.72 7.57 -40.84
CA PRO A 81 20.76 9.03 -40.75
C PRO A 81 20.04 9.59 -39.52
N GLN A 82 18.93 8.98 -39.10
CA GLN A 82 18.21 9.40 -37.90
C GLN A 82 19.08 9.29 -36.65
N SER A 83 19.80 8.19 -36.51
CA SER A 83 20.63 7.93 -35.32
C SER A 83 21.81 8.88 -35.23
N MET A 84 22.44 9.23 -36.36
CA MET A 84 23.49 10.26 -36.40
C MET A 84 22.95 11.61 -35.95
N SER A 85 21.76 11.99 -36.42
CA SER A 85 21.13 13.25 -36.01
C SER A 85 20.76 13.26 -34.52
N TYR A 86 20.26 12.16 -33.98
CA TYR A 86 19.94 12.05 -32.56
C TYR A 86 21.18 12.09 -31.65
N ALA A 87 22.32 11.57 -32.09
CA ALA A 87 23.57 11.75 -31.36
C ALA A 87 23.99 13.22 -31.30
N GLN A 88 23.79 14.00 -32.38
CA GLN A 88 24.02 15.45 -32.34
C GLN A 88 23.08 16.17 -31.37
N ILE A 89 21.81 15.75 -31.28
CA ILE A 89 20.86 16.25 -30.28
C ILE A 89 21.38 15.96 -28.87
N ALA A 90 21.92 14.76 -28.64
CA ALA A 90 22.54 14.34 -27.38
C ALA A 90 23.89 15.01 -27.09
N THR A 91 24.38 15.93 -27.93
CA THR A 91 25.72 16.53 -27.84
C THR A 91 26.87 15.54 -27.91
N LEU A 92 26.65 14.41 -28.58
CA LEU A 92 27.64 13.36 -28.79
C LEU A 92 28.15 13.36 -30.23
N PRO A 93 29.37 12.86 -30.46
CA PRO A 93 29.82 12.53 -31.81
C PRO A 93 28.86 11.55 -32.49
N THR A 94 28.68 11.69 -33.80
CA THR A 94 27.59 11.03 -34.55
C THR A 94 27.71 9.51 -34.60
N GLN A 95 28.91 8.96 -34.46
CA GLN A 95 29.15 7.52 -34.40
C GLN A 95 28.46 6.84 -33.21
N TYR A 96 28.29 7.54 -32.08
CA TYR A 96 27.58 7.00 -30.91
C TYR A 96 26.12 6.67 -31.23
N GLY A 97 25.51 7.43 -32.15
CA GLY A 97 24.19 7.11 -32.69
C GLY A 97 24.16 5.79 -33.45
N LEU A 98 25.16 5.53 -34.28
CA LEU A 98 25.28 4.28 -35.04
C LEU A 98 25.55 3.08 -34.13
N TYR A 99 26.33 3.27 -33.06
CA TYR A 99 26.56 2.23 -32.04
C TYR A 99 25.27 1.87 -31.31
N SER A 100 24.53 2.87 -30.81
CA SER A 100 23.23 2.66 -30.16
C SER A 100 22.19 2.05 -31.08
N ALA A 101 22.19 2.42 -32.37
CA ALA A 101 21.29 1.83 -33.35
C ALA A 101 21.61 0.34 -33.58
N PHE A 102 22.88 -0.01 -33.74
CA PHE A 102 23.33 -1.38 -33.96
C PHE A 102 22.95 -2.30 -32.79
N VAL A 103 23.39 -1.96 -31.57
CA VAL A 103 23.10 -2.76 -30.38
C VAL A 103 21.59 -2.83 -30.16
N GLY A 104 20.91 -1.69 -30.29
CA GLY A 104 19.47 -1.56 -30.12
C GLY A 104 18.70 -2.63 -30.88
N VAL A 105 18.92 -2.73 -32.19
CA VAL A 105 18.15 -3.65 -33.04
C VAL A 105 18.64 -5.11 -32.97
N LEU A 106 19.92 -5.33 -32.66
CA LEU A 106 20.51 -6.68 -32.56
C LEU A 106 20.14 -7.37 -31.24
N ILE A 107 20.33 -6.71 -30.10
CA ILE A 107 20.09 -7.33 -28.78
C ILE A 107 18.60 -7.48 -28.52
N TYR A 108 17.79 -6.50 -28.92
CA TYR A 108 16.35 -6.53 -28.71
C TYR A 108 15.69 -7.78 -29.30
N CYS A 109 16.08 -8.23 -30.51
CA CYS A 109 15.41 -9.36 -31.15
C CYS A 109 15.56 -10.70 -30.39
N LEU A 110 16.54 -10.82 -29.50
CA LEU A 110 16.78 -12.01 -28.69
C LEU A 110 15.76 -12.14 -27.53
N PHE A 111 15.35 -11.00 -26.96
CA PHE A 111 14.53 -10.93 -25.74
C PHE A 111 13.12 -10.40 -25.98
N ALA A 112 12.85 -9.80 -27.15
CA ALA A 112 11.60 -9.11 -27.44
C ALA A 112 10.39 -10.05 -27.56
N THR A 113 9.24 -9.55 -27.13
CA THR A 113 7.92 -10.09 -27.49
C THR A 113 7.28 -9.33 -28.65
N SER A 114 7.72 -8.10 -28.91
CA SER A 114 7.26 -7.29 -30.04
C SER A 114 8.10 -7.50 -31.31
N LYS A 115 7.44 -7.89 -32.40
CA LYS A 115 8.07 -7.95 -33.73
C LYS A 115 8.23 -6.56 -34.37
N ASP A 116 7.34 -5.63 -34.05
CA ASP A 116 7.20 -4.35 -34.75
C ASP A 116 8.09 -3.24 -34.21
N VAL A 117 8.53 -3.36 -32.95
CA VAL A 117 9.35 -2.33 -32.32
C VAL A 117 10.76 -2.34 -32.91
N SER A 118 11.28 -1.15 -33.17
CA SER A 118 12.68 -0.92 -33.52
C SER A 118 13.34 -0.09 -32.43
N ILE A 119 14.29 -0.70 -31.72
CA ILE A 119 15.08 -0.02 -30.70
C ILE A 119 16.24 0.77 -31.34
N GLY A 120 16.60 1.89 -30.74
CA GLY A 120 17.78 2.67 -31.07
C GLY A 120 17.70 4.04 -30.40
N PRO A 121 18.58 4.98 -30.74
CA PRO A 121 18.46 6.34 -30.23
C PRO A 121 17.15 6.97 -30.71
N VAL A 122 16.59 7.84 -29.86
CA VAL A 122 15.38 8.62 -30.13
C VAL A 122 15.57 10.06 -29.66
N ALA A 123 14.78 10.97 -30.23
CA ALA A 123 14.94 12.40 -29.98
C ALA A 123 14.73 12.78 -28.51
N VAL A 124 13.68 12.26 -27.85
CA VAL A 124 13.38 12.63 -26.45
C VAL A 124 14.49 12.17 -25.52
N MET A 125 14.86 10.89 -25.58
CA MET A 125 15.97 10.36 -24.78
C MET A 125 17.29 11.07 -25.06
N SER A 126 17.53 11.48 -26.32
CA SER A 126 18.74 12.24 -26.68
C SER A 126 18.74 13.65 -26.08
N LEU A 127 17.60 14.33 -26.04
CA LEU A 127 17.47 15.63 -25.35
C LEU A 127 17.72 15.48 -23.85
N THR A 128 17.15 14.44 -23.22
CA THR A 128 17.39 14.15 -21.80
C THR A 128 18.87 13.89 -21.53
N VAL A 129 19.55 13.09 -22.36
CA VAL A 129 20.99 12.86 -22.23
C VAL A 129 21.79 14.16 -22.38
N SER A 130 21.46 15.01 -23.36
CA SER A 130 22.11 16.33 -23.51
C SER A 130 21.93 17.21 -22.27
N ARG A 131 20.75 17.18 -21.65
CA ARG A 131 20.47 17.91 -20.42
C ARG A 131 21.30 17.38 -19.26
N ILE A 132 21.36 16.06 -19.08
CA ILE A 132 22.18 15.42 -18.04
C ILE A 132 23.65 15.80 -18.20
N ILE A 133 24.18 15.76 -19.43
CA ILE A 133 25.55 16.20 -19.73
C ILE A 133 25.74 17.66 -19.32
N ALA A 134 24.80 18.56 -19.67
CA ALA A 134 24.88 19.96 -19.30
C ALA A 134 24.84 20.17 -17.78
N THR A 135 23.93 19.51 -17.06
CA THR A 135 23.78 19.63 -15.60
C THR A 135 25.00 19.10 -14.85
N VAL A 136 25.54 17.95 -15.27
CA VAL A 136 26.77 17.40 -14.68
C VAL A 136 27.95 18.33 -14.95
N ASN A 137 28.10 18.85 -16.17
CA ASN A 137 29.19 19.74 -16.51
C ASN A 137 29.08 21.14 -15.85
N GLU A 138 27.87 21.58 -15.49
CA GLU A 138 27.66 22.82 -14.73
C GLU A 138 28.14 22.69 -13.28
N HIS A 139 27.87 21.56 -12.63
CA HIS A 139 28.28 21.31 -11.24
C HIS A 139 29.72 20.78 -11.13
N HIS A 140 30.19 20.07 -12.16
CA HIS A 140 31.50 19.44 -12.23
C HIS A 140 32.15 19.69 -13.60
N PRO A 141 32.63 20.92 -13.86
CA PRO A 141 33.17 21.30 -15.16
C PRO A 141 34.34 20.42 -15.60
N ASP A 142 34.24 19.85 -16.81
CA ASP A 142 35.29 19.10 -17.51
C ASP A 142 35.87 17.89 -16.76
N VAL A 143 35.17 17.38 -15.73
CA VAL A 143 35.61 16.18 -14.98
C VAL A 143 35.38 14.90 -15.77
N TRP A 144 34.22 14.78 -16.44
CA TRP A 144 33.84 13.60 -17.23
C TRP A 144 33.49 14.00 -18.65
N SER A 145 33.83 13.13 -19.60
CA SER A 145 33.49 13.36 -21.01
C SER A 145 31.99 13.13 -21.27
N GLY A 146 31.40 13.89 -22.20
CA GLY A 146 30.00 13.70 -22.61
C GLY A 146 29.64 12.24 -22.95
N PRO A 147 30.46 11.52 -23.73
CA PRO A 147 30.24 10.09 -23.98
C PRO A 147 30.21 9.22 -22.72
N GLN A 148 31.13 9.44 -21.76
CA GLN A 148 31.20 8.69 -20.51
C GLN A 148 29.94 8.92 -19.65
N ILE A 149 29.46 10.16 -19.57
CA ILE A 149 28.19 10.51 -18.92
C ILE A 149 27.04 9.75 -19.61
N ALA A 150 26.96 9.81 -20.93
CA ALA A 150 25.89 9.18 -21.70
C ALA A 150 25.89 7.65 -21.56
N THR A 151 27.04 6.98 -21.62
CA THR A 151 27.14 5.52 -21.42
C THR A 151 26.83 5.14 -19.97
N THR A 152 27.20 5.96 -18.99
CA THR A 152 26.85 5.72 -17.58
C THR A 152 25.34 5.80 -17.36
N VAL A 153 24.67 6.80 -17.95
CA VAL A 153 23.20 6.91 -17.92
C VAL A 153 22.55 5.66 -18.55
N ALA A 154 23.06 5.19 -19.70
CA ALA A 154 22.56 3.97 -20.34
C ALA A 154 22.72 2.74 -19.44
N PHE A 155 23.88 2.59 -18.82
CA PHE A 155 24.18 1.44 -17.95
C PHE A 155 23.22 1.41 -16.76
N ILE A 156 23.12 2.51 -16.01
CA ILE A 156 22.32 2.58 -14.79
C ILE A 156 20.83 2.50 -15.08
N CYS A 157 20.32 3.25 -16.06
CA CYS A 157 18.91 3.16 -16.44
C CYS A 157 18.57 1.76 -16.99
N GLY A 158 19.45 1.18 -17.81
CA GLY A 158 19.30 -0.19 -18.33
C GLY A 158 19.25 -1.22 -17.21
N PHE A 159 20.14 -1.11 -16.23
CA PHE A 159 20.20 -2.02 -15.08
C PHE A 159 18.95 -1.91 -14.18
N ILE A 160 18.48 -0.68 -13.92
CA ILE A 160 17.24 -0.45 -13.16
C ILE A 160 16.05 -1.07 -13.90
N VAL A 161 15.89 -0.79 -15.20
CA VAL A 161 14.76 -1.34 -15.98
C VAL A 161 14.85 -2.86 -16.10
N PHE A 162 16.06 -3.41 -16.25
CA PHE A 162 16.30 -4.85 -16.22
C PHE A 162 15.83 -5.46 -14.88
N GLY A 163 16.18 -4.83 -13.75
CA GLY A 163 15.72 -5.21 -12.42
C GLY A 163 14.20 -5.17 -12.26
N ILE A 164 13.55 -4.09 -12.71
CA ILE A 164 12.07 -3.98 -12.73
C ILE A 164 11.44 -5.13 -13.53
N GLY A 165 12.05 -5.47 -14.68
CA GLY A 165 11.63 -6.59 -15.52
C GLY A 165 11.77 -7.96 -14.84
N LEU A 166 12.92 -8.23 -14.21
CA LEU A 166 13.16 -9.47 -13.46
C LEU A 166 12.24 -9.62 -12.24
N LEU A 167 11.96 -8.52 -11.53
CA LEU A 167 11.00 -8.49 -10.41
C LEU A 167 9.53 -8.56 -10.87
N ARG A 168 9.27 -8.62 -12.18
CA ARG A 168 7.95 -8.64 -12.79
C ARG A 168 7.05 -7.47 -12.38
N LEU A 169 7.65 -6.29 -12.22
CA LEU A 169 6.97 -5.05 -11.83
C LEU A 169 6.36 -4.28 -13.01
N GLY A 170 6.18 -4.93 -14.17
CA GLY A 170 5.60 -4.33 -15.38
C GLY A 170 4.13 -3.90 -15.24
N TRP A 171 3.45 -4.30 -14.16
CA TRP A 171 2.13 -3.77 -13.80
C TRP A 171 2.19 -2.28 -13.44
N LEU A 172 3.34 -1.77 -12.96
CA LEU A 172 3.53 -0.33 -12.68
C LEU A 172 3.32 0.54 -13.92
N VAL A 173 3.58 -0.02 -15.11
CA VAL A 173 3.41 0.70 -16.37
C VAL A 173 1.93 0.84 -16.75
N GLU A 174 1.02 0.14 -16.08
CA GLU A 174 -0.42 0.27 -16.29
C GLU A 174 -1.03 1.52 -15.63
N PHE A 175 -0.31 2.16 -14.71
CA PHE A 175 -0.74 3.44 -14.10
C PHE A 175 -0.56 4.65 -15.00
N ILE A 176 0.07 4.51 -16.17
CA ILE A 176 0.28 5.61 -17.12
C ILE A 176 -0.86 5.60 -18.14
N PRO A 177 -1.82 6.53 -18.08
CA PRO A 177 -2.96 6.51 -18.97
C PRO A 177 -2.61 7.04 -20.37
N ALA A 178 -3.41 6.64 -21.38
CA ALA A 178 -3.18 7.02 -22.77
C ALA A 178 -3.16 8.55 -23.03
N PRO A 179 -4.01 9.38 -22.39
CA PRO A 179 -3.93 10.84 -22.50
C PRO A 179 -2.61 11.41 -22.01
N ALA A 180 -2.03 10.88 -20.92
CA ALA A 180 -0.74 11.32 -20.42
C ALA A 180 0.39 11.05 -21.44
N VAL A 181 0.43 9.83 -22.00
CA VAL A 181 1.37 9.48 -23.08
C VAL A 181 1.19 10.40 -24.29
N SER A 182 -0.06 10.63 -24.72
CA SER A 182 -0.37 11.50 -25.86
C SER A 182 0.03 12.96 -25.62
N GLY A 183 -0.10 13.46 -24.38
CA GLY A 183 0.24 14.83 -23.99
C GLY A 183 1.75 15.03 -24.00
N PHE A 184 2.48 14.13 -23.33
CA PHE A 184 3.94 14.07 -23.37
C PHE A 184 4.49 14.01 -24.79
N MET A 185 3.95 13.13 -25.63
CA MET A 185 4.35 12.98 -27.04
C MET A 185 4.14 14.26 -27.83
N THR A 186 2.98 14.91 -27.66
CA THR A 186 2.65 16.15 -28.36
C THR A 186 3.56 17.30 -27.92
N GLY A 187 3.74 17.49 -26.61
CA GLY A 187 4.64 18.50 -26.06
C GLY A 187 6.09 18.28 -26.52
N SER A 188 6.57 17.05 -26.44
CA SER A 188 7.93 16.69 -26.86
C SER A 188 8.14 16.88 -28.36
N ALA A 189 7.16 16.53 -29.19
CA ALA A 189 7.23 16.73 -30.63
C ALA A 189 7.36 18.22 -31.00
N ILE A 190 6.57 19.09 -30.35
CA ILE A 190 6.65 20.55 -30.54
C ILE A 190 8.01 21.07 -30.09
N ASN A 191 8.51 20.63 -28.93
CA ASN A 191 9.83 21.00 -28.42
C ASN A 191 10.95 20.61 -29.39
N ILE A 192 10.96 19.35 -29.86
CA ILE A 192 11.98 18.86 -30.79
C ILE A 192 11.93 19.62 -32.12
N VAL A 193 10.74 19.83 -32.69
CA VAL A 193 10.60 20.60 -33.94
C VAL A 193 11.16 22.01 -33.76
N ALA A 194 10.79 22.70 -32.68
CA ALA A 194 11.33 24.03 -32.37
C ALA A 194 12.86 24.01 -32.22
N GLY A 195 13.42 23.01 -31.54
CA GLY A 195 14.87 22.85 -31.37
C GLY A 195 15.64 22.53 -32.66
N GLN A 196 14.97 21.99 -33.69
CA GLN A 196 15.59 21.67 -34.99
C GLN A 196 15.49 22.80 -36.01
N VAL A 197 14.57 23.75 -35.86
CA VAL A 197 14.46 24.92 -36.76
C VAL A 197 15.76 25.72 -36.88
N PRO A 198 16.53 26.00 -35.80
CA PRO A 198 17.82 26.69 -35.92
C PRO A 198 18.82 25.93 -36.80
N GLY A 199 18.88 24.60 -36.68
CA GLY A 199 19.72 23.74 -37.52
C GLY A 199 19.27 23.71 -38.98
N LEU A 200 17.95 23.75 -39.21
CA LEU A 200 17.35 23.85 -40.53
C LEU A 200 17.73 25.17 -41.24
N LEU A 201 17.75 26.28 -40.50
CA LEU A 201 17.99 27.63 -41.02
C LEU A 201 19.48 28.06 -40.98
N GLY A 202 20.34 27.31 -40.31
CA GLY A 202 21.76 27.64 -40.11
C GLY A 202 22.03 28.67 -39.02
N GLU A 203 21.02 29.00 -38.21
CA GLU A 203 21.11 29.98 -37.14
C GLU A 203 22.04 29.50 -36.02
N THR A 204 22.71 30.46 -35.38
CA THR A 204 23.64 30.24 -34.26
C THR A 204 23.61 31.45 -33.35
N GLY A 205 23.78 31.27 -32.05
CA GLY A 205 23.94 32.39 -31.10
C GLY A 205 22.88 32.44 -29.99
N PHE A 206 22.00 31.43 -29.90
CA PHE A 206 21.09 31.26 -28.78
C PHE A 206 20.99 29.80 -28.37
N ASP A 207 20.54 29.58 -27.14
CA ASP A 207 20.32 28.23 -26.63
C ASP A 207 19.07 27.62 -27.26
N THR A 208 19.28 26.58 -28.08
CA THR A 208 18.21 25.82 -28.74
C THR A 208 17.57 24.79 -27.81
N ARG A 209 18.04 24.71 -26.56
CA ARG A 209 17.58 23.76 -25.52
C ARG A 209 16.81 24.46 -24.40
N ALA A 210 16.66 25.78 -24.47
CA ALA A 210 15.81 26.54 -23.57
C ALA A 210 14.35 26.07 -23.67
N ALA A 211 13.49 26.54 -22.76
CA ALA A 211 12.06 26.30 -22.83
C ALA A 211 11.52 26.59 -24.24
N THR A 212 10.65 25.73 -24.75
CA THR A 212 10.22 25.69 -26.16
C THR A 212 9.80 27.06 -26.70
N TYR A 213 9.02 27.81 -25.91
CA TYR A 213 8.57 29.14 -26.30
C TYR A 213 9.72 30.14 -26.50
N LYS A 214 10.79 30.07 -25.69
CA LYS A 214 11.99 30.91 -25.84
C LYS A 214 12.73 30.56 -27.12
N VAL A 215 12.85 29.28 -27.44
CA VAL A 215 13.49 28.81 -28.68
C VAL A 215 12.72 29.36 -29.89
N ILE A 216 11.38 29.27 -29.89
CA ILE A 216 10.54 29.82 -30.97
C ILE A 216 10.74 31.33 -31.11
N ILE A 217 10.67 32.08 -30.00
CA ILE A 217 10.87 33.54 -30.01
C ILE A 217 12.26 33.91 -30.54
N ASN A 218 13.30 33.20 -30.10
CA ASN A 218 14.67 33.46 -30.54
C ASN A 218 14.85 33.10 -32.02
N CYS A 219 14.31 31.99 -32.52
CA CYS A 219 14.34 31.68 -33.96
C CYS A 219 13.73 32.83 -34.78
N LEU A 220 12.57 33.35 -34.35
CA LEU A 220 11.92 34.46 -35.05
C LEU A 220 12.76 35.75 -35.03
N LYS A 221 13.50 36.01 -33.93
CA LYS A 221 14.42 37.15 -33.84
C LYS A 221 15.66 37.00 -34.73
N PHE A 222 16.16 35.77 -34.91
CA PHE A 222 17.37 35.48 -35.69
C PHE A 222 17.09 35.23 -37.18
N LEU A 223 15.82 35.24 -37.60
CA LEU A 223 15.40 35.06 -38.99
C LEU A 223 16.12 35.98 -40.01
N PRO A 224 16.43 37.26 -39.71
CA PRO A 224 17.20 38.12 -40.62
C PRO A 224 18.66 37.68 -40.82
N VAL A 225 19.21 36.84 -39.93
CA VAL A 225 20.62 36.40 -39.90
C VAL A 225 20.77 34.96 -40.42
N THR A 226 19.78 34.48 -41.16
CA THR A 226 19.75 33.12 -41.71
C THR A 226 20.86 32.90 -42.72
N LYS A 227 21.42 31.68 -42.75
CA LYS A 227 22.59 31.32 -43.58
C LYS A 227 22.17 30.53 -44.80
N LEU A 228 23.13 30.28 -45.69
CA LEU A 228 22.94 29.42 -46.86
C LEU A 228 22.45 28.00 -46.51
N ASP A 229 22.68 27.53 -45.28
CA ASP A 229 22.14 26.27 -44.76
C ASP A 229 20.60 26.18 -44.91
N ALA A 230 19.88 27.31 -44.78
CA ALA A 230 18.43 27.37 -44.94
C ALA A 230 17.96 26.88 -46.32
N ALA A 231 18.72 27.18 -47.39
CA ALA A 231 18.40 26.72 -48.73
C ALA A 231 18.44 25.18 -48.84
N TRP A 232 19.33 24.53 -48.10
CA TRP A 232 19.45 23.07 -48.07
C TRP A 232 18.38 22.44 -47.18
N GLY A 233 18.16 23.01 -45.99
CA GLY A 233 17.17 22.53 -45.03
C GLY A 233 15.73 22.65 -45.53
N ILE A 234 15.32 23.85 -45.95
CA ILE A 234 13.95 24.12 -46.42
C ILE A 234 13.65 23.33 -47.69
N THR A 235 14.57 23.27 -48.65
CA THR A 235 14.39 22.46 -49.86
C THR A 235 14.27 20.98 -49.51
N GLY A 236 15.13 20.47 -48.62
CA GLY A 236 15.03 19.09 -48.13
C GLY A 236 13.69 18.79 -47.48
N LEU A 237 13.22 19.67 -46.59
CA LEU A 237 11.95 19.53 -45.89
C LEU A 237 10.77 19.58 -46.87
N PHE A 238 10.78 20.52 -47.82
CA PHE A 238 9.80 20.61 -48.89
C PHE A 238 9.76 19.33 -49.73
N CYS A 239 10.92 18.82 -50.17
CA CYS A 239 11.01 17.57 -50.91
C CYS A 239 10.45 16.38 -50.13
N LEU A 240 10.73 16.26 -48.83
CA LEU A 240 10.22 15.19 -47.98
C LEU A 240 8.68 15.17 -47.95
N TYR A 241 8.05 16.34 -47.73
CA TYR A 241 6.59 16.45 -47.73
C TYR A 241 5.99 16.30 -49.13
N ALA A 242 6.62 16.88 -50.15
CA ALA A 242 6.16 16.77 -51.54
C ALA A 242 6.15 15.32 -52.01
N ILE A 243 7.22 14.55 -51.74
CA ILE A 243 7.29 13.12 -52.08
C ILE A 243 6.22 12.34 -51.33
N ARG A 244 6.03 12.62 -50.02
CA ARG A 244 4.99 11.95 -49.22
C ARG A 244 3.59 12.20 -49.79
N ILE A 245 3.23 13.47 -49.99
CA ILE A 245 1.90 13.86 -50.49
C ILE A 245 1.67 13.29 -51.88
N ALA A 246 2.65 13.40 -52.79
CA ALA A 246 2.55 12.86 -54.14
C ALA A 246 2.37 11.34 -54.13
N CYS A 247 3.17 10.60 -53.35
CA CYS A 247 3.05 9.15 -53.25
C CYS A 247 1.72 8.71 -52.63
N ASP A 248 1.23 9.41 -51.60
CA ASP A 248 -0.05 9.11 -50.96
C ASP A 248 -1.23 9.37 -51.91
N GLN A 249 -1.19 10.46 -52.69
CA GLN A 249 -2.20 10.76 -53.70
C GLN A 249 -2.16 9.77 -54.87
N LEU A 250 -0.97 9.45 -55.39
CA LEU A 250 -0.80 8.48 -56.46
C LEU A 250 -1.19 7.06 -56.00
N GLY A 251 -0.94 6.70 -54.75
CA GLY A 251 -1.38 5.45 -54.15
C GLY A 251 -2.91 5.33 -54.11
N LYS A 252 -3.61 6.42 -53.79
CA LYS A 252 -5.08 6.49 -53.84
C LYS A 252 -5.62 6.47 -55.27
N ARG A 253 -4.96 7.18 -56.20
CA ARG A 253 -5.37 7.26 -57.61
C ARG A 253 -5.12 5.96 -58.39
N PHE A 254 -4.07 5.22 -58.04
CA PHE A 254 -3.70 3.96 -58.67
C PHE A 254 -3.61 2.80 -57.66
N PRO A 255 -4.74 2.26 -57.17
CA PRO A 255 -4.77 1.21 -56.15
C PRO A 255 -3.96 -0.04 -56.51
N ARG A 256 -3.93 -0.44 -57.80
CA ARG A 256 -3.15 -1.59 -58.29
C ARG A 256 -1.63 -1.46 -58.04
N ARG A 257 -1.11 -0.23 -57.95
CA ARG A 257 0.31 0.07 -57.72
C ARG A 257 0.56 0.69 -56.33
N GLN A 258 -0.40 0.64 -55.42
CA GLN A 258 -0.30 1.27 -54.10
C GLN A 258 0.94 0.81 -53.31
N ARG A 259 1.32 -0.47 -53.40
CA ARG A 259 2.53 -1.00 -52.75
C ARG A 259 3.81 -0.33 -53.25
N LEU A 260 3.91 -0.05 -54.55
CA LEU A 260 5.06 0.64 -55.13
C LEU A 260 5.17 2.07 -54.59
N PHE A 261 4.07 2.82 -54.61
CA PHE A 261 4.04 4.19 -54.07
C PHE A 261 4.29 4.23 -52.56
N PHE A 262 3.83 3.22 -51.82
CA PHE A 262 4.15 3.06 -50.41
C PHE A 262 5.67 2.93 -50.21
N PHE A 263 6.34 2.00 -50.88
CA PHE A 263 7.79 1.84 -50.72
C PHE A 263 8.57 3.06 -51.22
N LEU A 264 8.17 3.71 -52.32
CA LEU A 264 8.75 4.98 -52.76
C LEU A 264 8.63 6.08 -51.69
N SER A 265 7.44 6.21 -51.07
CA SER A 265 7.22 7.15 -49.97
C SER A 265 8.12 6.84 -48.78
N VAL A 266 8.35 5.56 -48.48
CA VAL A 266 9.19 5.10 -47.38
C VAL A 266 10.67 5.43 -47.61
N PHE A 267 11.18 5.23 -48.83
CA PHE A 267 12.56 5.53 -49.19
C PHE A 267 12.87 7.04 -49.28
N ARG A 268 11.85 7.92 -49.16
CA ARG A 268 12.02 9.39 -49.27
C ARG A 268 13.14 9.94 -48.39
N ASN A 269 13.27 9.47 -47.15
CA ASN A 269 14.26 10.00 -46.21
C ASN A 269 15.67 9.74 -46.73
N ALA A 270 15.94 8.51 -47.16
CA ALA A 270 17.24 8.15 -47.71
C ALA A 270 17.50 8.78 -49.08
N PHE A 271 16.48 8.82 -49.95
CA PHE A 271 16.58 9.47 -51.24
C PHE A 271 16.96 10.95 -51.10
N VAL A 272 16.24 11.71 -50.27
CA VAL A 272 16.52 13.13 -50.04
C VAL A 272 17.91 13.33 -49.44
N ILE A 273 18.31 12.51 -48.47
CA ILE A 273 19.66 12.60 -47.89
C ILE A 273 20.73 12.32 -48.94
N ILE A 274 20.62 11.25 -49.73
CA ILE A 274 21.59 10.90 -50.78
C ILE A 274 21.72 12.05 -51.79
N VAL A 275 20.59 12.59 -52.26
CA VAL A 275 20.59 13.70 -53.22
C VAL A 275 21.26 14.94 -52.63
N LEU A 276 20.92 15.31 -51.40
CA LEU A 276 21.52 16.48 -50.73
C LEU A 276 23.00 16.26 -50.38
N THR A 277 23.42 15.04 -50.08
CA THR A 277 24.83 14.69 -49.88
C THR A 277 25.64 14.83 -51.17
N ILE A 278 25.13 14.31 -52.30
CA ILE A 278 25.78 14.45 -53.61
C ILE A 278 25.86 15.93 -54.00
N ALA A 279 24.76 16.66 -53.87
CA ALA A 279 24.72 18.09 -54.15
C ALA A 279 25.69 18.86 -53.24
N SER A 280 25.76 18.53 -51.95
CA SER A 280 26.69 19.15 -51.00
C SER A 280 28.14 18.87 -51.35
N TRP A 281 28.47 17.63 -51.71
CA TRP A 281 29.80 17.27 -52.19
C TRP A 281 30.20 18.08 -53.43
N LEU A 282 29.33 18.15 -54.44
CA LEU A 282 29.57 18.93 -55.67
C LEU A 282 29.79 20.42 -55.35
N TYR A 283 29.02 20.97 -54.41
CA TYR A 283 29.08 22.38 -54.03
C TYR A 283 30.30 22.71 -53.15
N CYS A 284 30.62 21.87 -52.17
CA CYS A 284 31.61 22.15 -51.13
C CYS A 284 33.04 21.73 -51.49
N ARG A 285 33.24 20.70 -52.33
CA ARG A 285 34.56 20.08 -52.57
C ARG A 285 35.65 21.05 -53.05
N HIS A 286 35.28 22.12 -53.75
CA HIS A 286 36.21 23.15 -54.25
C HIS A 286 36.13 24.48 -53.51
N ARG A 287 35.30 24.59 -52.47
CA ARG A 287 34.97 25.85 -51.78
C ARG A 287 35.37 25.85 -50.31
N LYS A 288 36.48 25.19 -49.97
CA LYS A 288 37.04 25.22 -48.61
C LYS A 288 37.69 26.58 -48.36
N SER A 289 37.22 27.31 -47.34
CA SER A 289 37.80 28.60 -46.96
C SER A 289 39.24 28.42 -46.45
N LYS A 290 40.03 29.50 -46.48
CA LYS A 290 41.38 29.55 -45.87
C LYS A 290 41.37 29.18 -44.38
N SER A 291 40.24 29.40 -43.70
CA SER A 291 40.01 28.99 -42.30
C SER A 291 39.58 27.53 -42.12
N GLY A 292 39.60 26.74 -43.20
CA GLY A 292 39.21 25.32 -43.20
C GLY A 292 37.69 25.07 -43.17
N LYS A 293 36.86 26.12 -43.12
CA LYS A 293 35.39 26.03 -43.06
C LYS A 293 34.76 25.90 -44.45
N TYR A 294 33.69 25.13 -44.54
CA TYR A 294 32.86 25.03 -45.75
C TYR A 294 31.77 26.11 -45.76
N PRO A 295 31.19 26.44 -46.94
CA PRO A 295 30.15 27.47 -47.06
C PRO A 295 28.82 27.10 -46.38
N ILE A 296 28.60 25.81 -46.13
CA ILE A 296 27.48 25.26 -45.38
C ILE A 296 28.02 24.32 -44.29
N LYS A 297 27.24 24.11 -43.24
CA LYS A 297 27.57 23.16 -42.18
C LYS A 297 27.33 21.73 -42.66
N ILE A 298 28.41 20.99 -42.82
CA ILE A 298 28.40 19.55 -43.11
C ILE A 298 28.79 18.74 -41.86
N LEU A 299 28.51 17.44 -41.89
CA LEU A 299 28.71 16.53 -40.77
C LEU A 299 30.18 16.35 -40.36
N GLN A 300 31.10 16.37 -41.34
CA GLN A 300 32.54 16.10 -41.16
C GLN A 300 32.84 14.63 -40.78
N THR A 301 34.04 14.39 -40.25
CA THR A 301 34.62 13.05 -40.09
C THR A 301 33.78 12.17 -39.16
N VAL A 302 33.29 11.06 -39.70
CA VAL A 302 32.71 9.94 -38.92
C VAL A 302 33.72 8.80 -38.94
N PRO A 303 34.26 8.37 -37.79
CA PRO A 303 35.24 7.30 -37.75
C PRO A 303 34.63 5.97 -38.24
N ARG A 304 35.45 5.16 -38.89
CA ARG A 304 35.06 3.84 -39.40
C ARG A 304 35.02 2.81 -38.28
N GLY A 305 33.99 1.97 -38.29
CA GLY A 305 33.88 0.85 -37.38
C GLY A 305 33.69 1.23 -35.91
N PHE A 306 33.74 0.23 -35.03
CA PHE A 306 33.63 0.46 -33.59
C PHE A 306 34.98 0.87 -32.99
N GLN A 307 35.07 2.12 -32.55
CA GLN A 307 36.28 2.68 -31.92
C GLN A 307 36.27 2.61 -30.39
N HIS A 308 35.11 2.39 -29.79
CA HIS A 308 34.88 2.51 -28.34
C HIS A 308 34.30 1.23 -27.75
N VAL A 309 34.79 0.07 -28.22
CA VAL A 309 34.44 -1.23 -27.64
C VAL A 309 35.32 -1.48 -26.42
N GLY A 310 34.71 -1.70 -25.27
CA GLY A 310 35.42 -1.95 -24.02
C GLY A 310 34.45 -2.19 -22.87
N PRO A 311 34.96 -2.58 -21.68
CA PRO A 311 34.12 -2.62 -20.49
C PRO A 311 33.52 -1.23 -20.21
N PRO A 312 32.29 -1.14 -19.68
CA PRO A 312 31.70 0.15 -19.32
C PRO A 312 32.52 0.80 -18.20
N ASP A 313 32.98 2.02 -18.44
CA ASP A 313 33.68 2.84 -17.44
C ASP A 313 32.65 3.58 -16.57
N ILE A 314 32.33 2.98 -15.41
CA ILE A 314 31.31 3.48 -14.48
C ILE A 314 32.01 4.03 -13.23
N ASP A 315 32.20 5.34 -13.18
CA ASP A 315 32.71 6.03 -12.00
C ASP A 315 31.58 6.22 -10.96
N PRO A 316 31.72 5.69 -9.72
CA PRO A 316 30.74 5.91 -8.65
C PRO A 316 30.47 7.39 -8.35
N LYS A 317 31.46 8.27 -8.52
CA LYS A 317 31.29 9.71 -8.31
C LYS A 317 30.39 10.32 -9.37
N LEU A 318 30.51 9.86 -10.62
CA LEU A 318 29.65 10.27 -11.73
C LEU A 318 28.21 9.81 -11.49
N VAL A 319 28.01 8.59 -11.00
CA VAL A 319 26.67 8.07 -10.64
C VAL A 319 26.03 8.95 -9.56
N SER A 320 26.79 9.35 -8.54
CA SER A 320 26.32 10.28 -7.50
C SER A 320 25.97 11.66 -8.08
N ALA A 321 26.82 12.20 -8.97
CA ALA A 321 26.61 13.50 -9.59
C ALA A 321 25.33 13.57 -10.46
N MET A 322 24.93 12.46 -11.08
CA MET A 322 23.70 12.38 -11.90
C MET A 322 22.50 11.76 -11.18
N ALA A 323 22.60 11.47 -9.88
CA ALA A 323 21.58 10.71 -9.13
C ALA A 323 20.18 11.33 -9.23
N GLY A 324 20.09 12.67 -9.24
CA GLY A 324 18.81 13.39 -9.38
C GLY A 324 18.14 13.22 -10.75
N GLU A 325 18.89 12.91 -11.81
CA GLU A 325 18.38 12.82 -13.18
C GLU A 325 18.04 11.38 -13.60
N ILE A 326 18.58 10.37 -12.91
CA ILE A 326 18.36 8.95 -13.19
C ILE A 326 16.87 8.56 -13.18
N PRO A 327 16.03 8.98 -12.21
CA PRO A 327 14.62 8.60 -12.18
C PRO A 327 13.88 9.06 -13.44
N VAL A 328 14.13 10.30 -13.87
CA VAL A 328 13.51 10.87 -15.08
C VAL A 328 13.92 10.08 -16.31
N ALA A 329 15.22 9.87 -16.50
CA ALA A 329 15.78 9.14 -17.62
C ALA A 329 15.22 7.72 -17.70
N THR A 330 15.09 7.04 -16.56
CA THR A 330 14.52 5.70 -16.44
C THR A 330 13.04 5.67 -16.81
N ILE A 331 12.25 6.62 -16.32
CA ILE A 331 10.82 6.73 -16.63
C ILE A 331 10.62 6.98 -18.12
N ILE A 332 11.39 7.87 -18.74
CA ILE A 332 11.32 8.14 -20.19
C ILE A 332 11.65 6.87 -20.98
N LEU A 333 12.75 6.21 -20.63
CA LEU A 333 13.21 4.99 -21.29
C LEU A 333 12.11 3.90 -21.29
N LEU A 334 11.46 3.70 -20.14
CA LEU A 334 10.40 2.72 -19.91
C LEU A 334 9.07 3.11 -20.58
N LEU A 335 8.63 4.36 -20.38
CA LEU A 335 7.32 4.84 -20.83
C LEU A 335 7.24 4.84 -22.35
N GLU A 336 8.28 5.38 -23.01
CA GLU A 336 8.33 5.45 -24.47
C GLU A 336 8.29 4.03 -25.08
N HIS A 337 9.07 3.10 -24.52
CA HIS A 337 9.11 1.74 -25.02
C HIS A 337 7.75 1.04 -24.89
N ILE A 338 7.17 1.01 -23.68
CA ILE A 338 5.95 0.24 -23.42
C ILE A 338 4.75 0.84 -24.15
N ALA A 339 4.68 2.17 -24.27
CA ALA A 339 3.64 2.83 -25.06
C ALA A 339 3.67 2.36 -26.52
N ILE A 340 4.86 2.29 -27.12
CA ILE A 340 5.03 1.82 -28.51
C ILE A 340 4.70 0.33 -28.61
N SER A 341 5.29 -0.51 -27.76
CA SER A 341 5.09 -1.95 -27.79
C SER A 341 3.61 -2.30 -27.67
N LYS A 342 2.90 -1.76 -26.66
CA LYS A 342 1.45 -1.99 -26.47
C LYS A 342 0.61 -1.48 -27.64
N SER A 343 0.94 -0.33 -28.21
CA SER A 343 0.24 0.22 -29.37
C SER A 343 0.32 -0.71 -30.58
N PHE A 344 1.52 -1.18 -30.92
CA PHE A 344 1.70 -2.09 -32.06
C PHE A 344 1.18 -3.51 -31.80
N GLY A 345 1.28 -4.02 -30.57
CA GLY A 345 0.62 -5.28 -30.19
C GLY A 345 -0.90 -5.23 -30.43
N ARG A 346 -1.54 -4.11 -30.08
CA ARG A 346 -2.97 -3.89 -30.34
C ARG A 346 -3.28 -3.77 -31.83
N LEU A 347 -2.49 -3.01 -32.58
CA LEU A 347 -2.71 -2.81 -34.02
C LEU A 347 -2.57 -4.11 -34.84
N ASN A 348 -1.65 -4.98 -34.44
CA ASN A 348 -1.31 -6.20 -35.18
C ASN A 348 -1.85 -7.49 -34.55
N GLY A 349 -2.66 -7.39 -33.49
CA GLY A 349 -3.40 -8.52 -32.93
C GLY A 349 -2.55 -9.54 -32.15
N TYR A 350 -1.49 -9.11 -31.46
CA TYR A 350 -0.70 -9.99 -30.58
C TYR A 350 -0.46 -9.38 -29.20
N LYS A 351 -0.27 -10.23 -28.20
CA LYS A 351 -0.12 -9.80 -26.81
C LYS A 351 1.34 -9.47 -26.51
N ILE A 352 1.56 -8.28 -25.97
CA ILE A 352 2.84 -7.85 -25.43
C ILE A 352 2.92 -8.24 -23.96
N ASN A 353 4.06 -8.80 -23.55
CA ASN A 353 4.35 -8.99 -22.12
C ASN A 353 5.19 -7.81 -21.61
N PRO A 354 4.64 -6.90 -20.79
CA PRO A 354 5.38 -5.73 -20.31
C PRO A 354 6.67 -6.11 -19.60
N ASN A 355 6.66 -7.15 -18.73
CA ASN A 355 7.85 -7.58 -18.00
C ASN A 355 9.00 -7.98 -18.92
N GLN A 356 8.66 -8.72 -19.98
CA GLN A 356 9.65 -9.20 -20.94
C GLN A 356 10.18 -8.08 -21.83
N GLU A 357 9.33 -7.10 -22.19
CA GLU A 357 9.79 -5.90 -22.88
C GLU A 357 10.75 -5.07 -22.01
N LEU A 358 10.48 -4.93 -20.70
CA LEU A 358 11.41 -4.27 -19.77
C LEU A 358 12.75 -5.00 -19.68
N ILE A 359 12.73 -6.34 -19.60
CA ILE A 359 13.97 -7.15 -19.67
C ILE A 359 14.71 -6.87 -20.97
N ALA A 360 14.01 -6.89 -22.11
CA ALA A 360 14.60 -6.69 -23.42
C ALA A 360 15.30 -5.32 -23.55
N ILE A 361 14.66 -4.22 -23.10
CA ILE A 361 15.32 -2.90 -23.17
C ILE A 361 16.41 -2.74 -22.13
N GLY A 362 16.21 -3.32 -20.93
CA GLY A 362 17.18 -3.26 -19.85
C GLY A 362 18.49 -3.90 -20.28
N VAL A 363 18.43 -5.15 -20.75
CA VAL A 363 19.59 -5.87 -21.31
C VAL A 363 20.19 -5.13 -22.50
N THR A 364 19.38 -4.57 -23.40
CA THR A 364 19.87 -3.82 -24.56
C THR A 364 20.70 -2.60 -24.15
N ASN A 365 20.27 -1.85 -23.13
CA ASN A 365 20.98 -0.68 -22.64
C ASN A 365 22.19 -1.04 -21.77
N THR A 366 22.12 -2.12 -20.98
CA THR A 366 23.25 -2.60 -20.18
C THR A 366 24.36 -3.23 -21.03
N ILE A 367 24.03 -4.03 -22.04
CA ILE A 367 25.02 -4.62 -22.96
C ILE A 367 25.53 -3.55 -23.94
N GLY A 368 24.68 -2.60 -24.33
CA GLY A 368 25.04 -1.57 -25.31
C GLY A 368 26.22 -0.71 -24.91
N THR A 369 26.43 -0.48 -23.62
CA THR A 369 27.54 0.33 -23.12
C THR A 369 28.90 -0.29 -23.41
N VAL A 370 28.96 -1.62 -23.63
CA VAL A 370 30.19 -2.31 -24.07
C VAL A 370 30.64 -1.83 -25.45
N PHE A 371 29.72 -1.35 -26.29
CA PHE A 371 29.99 -0.80 -27.61
C PHE A 371 30.04 0.74 -27.62
N GLY A 372 30.02 1.37 -26.45
CA GLY A 372 29.86 2.81 -26.31
C GLY A 372 28.48 3.30 -26.74
N ALA A 373 27.43 2.48 -26.66
CA ALA A 373 26.07 2.96 -26.92
C ALA A 373 25.56 3.84 -25.77
N TYR A 374 24.93 4.96 -26.12
CA TYR A 374 24.11 5.76 -25.22
C TYR A 374 22.65 5.27 -25.23
N PRO A 375 21.78 5.75 -24.31
CA PRO A 375 20.45 5.18 -24.11
C PRO A 375 19.62 5.03 -25.38
N ALA A 376 19.07 3.83 -25.58
CA ALA A 376 18.28 3.44 -26.73
C ALA A 376 16.92 2.87 -26.30
N THR A 377 15.85 3.31 -26.96
CA THR A 377 14.48 2.85 -26.69
C THR A 377 13.70 2.66 -27.99
N GLY A 378 12.45 2.23 -27.89
CA GLY A 378 11.57 2.06 -29.04
C GLY A 378 11.33 3.40 -29.75
N SER A 379 11.31 3.40 -31.08
CA SER A 379 11.00 4.59 -31.87
C SER A 379 9.65 4.46 -32.58
N PHE A 380 8.75 5.43 -32.39
CA PHE A 380 7.44 5.43 -33.06
C PHE A 380 7.54 5.41 -34.59
N SER A 381 8.37 6.28 -35.16
CA SER A 381 8.49 6.43 -36.62
C SER A 381 9.10 5.18 -37.27
N ARG A 382 10.15 4.61 -36.68
CA ARG A 382 10.81 3.38 -37.17
C ARG A 382 9.91 2.15 -36.98
N SER A 383 9.22 2.04 -35.85
CA SER A 383 8.33 0.90 -35.57
C SER A 383 7.07 0.93 -36.44
N ALA A 384 6.51 2.11 -36.70
CA ALA A 384 5.43 2.29 -37.66
C ALA A 384 5.84 1.85 -39.06
N LEU A 385 7.07 2.18 -39.45
CA LEU A 385 7.62 1.79 -40.74
C LEU A 385 7.84 0.27 -40.82
N LYS A 386 8.44 -0.31 -39.78
CA LYS A 386 8.67 -1.76 -39.65
C LYS A 386 7.37 -2.55 -39.76
N SER A 387 6.34 -2.13 -39.01
CA SER A 387 4.99 -2.71 -39.03
C SER A 387 4.33 -2.61 -40.41
N LYS A 388 4.31 -1.40 -41.01
CA LYS A 388 3.71 -1.19 -42.34
C LYS A 388 4.46 -1.92 -43.46
N SER A 389 5.74 -2.21 -43.28
CA SER A 389 6.55 -2.99 -44.23
C SER A 389 6.27 -4.50 -44.17
N GLY A 390 5.36 -4.94 -43.29
CA GLY A 390 4.92 -6.32 -43.21
C GLY A 390 5.87 -7.23 -42.44
N VAL A 391 6.58 -6.70 -41.44
CA VAL A 391 7.47 -7.49 -40.57
C VAL A 391 6.73 -8.68 -39.95
N ARG A 392 7.41 -9.83 -39.93
CA ARG A 392 6.84 -11.10 -39.47
C ARG A 392 7.40 -11.51 -38.13
N THR A 393 8.67 -11.25 -37.86
CA THR A 393 9.31 -11.61 -36.58
C THR A 393 10.27 -10.52 -36.08
N PRO A 394 10.71 -10.60 -34.80
CA PRO A 394 11.79 -9.76 -34.30
C PRO A 394 13.12 -9.88 -35.08
N ALA A 395 13.36 -10.99 -35.81
CA ALA A 395 14.59 -11.25 -36.56
C ALA A 395 14.91 -10.19 -37.63
N ALA A 396 13.93 -9.40 -38.09
CA ALA A 396 14.16 -8.22 -38.92
C ALA A 396 15.15 -7.21 -38.28
N GLY A 397 15.31 -7.24 -36.96
CA GLY A 397 16.35 -6.48 -36.24
C GLY A 397 17.77 -6.86 -36.64
N ILE A 398 18.05 -8.14 -36.89
CA ILE A 398 19.36 -8.63 -37.36
C ILE A 398 19.67 -8.07 -38.75
N LEU A 399 18.67 -8.03 -39.63
CA LEU A 399 18.85 -7.49 -40.98
C LEU A 399 19.07 -5.96 -40.93
N THR A 400 18.34 -5.27 -40.05
CA THR A 400 18.61 -3.87 -39.73
C THR A 400 20.04 -3.67 -39.21
N SER A 401 20.54 -4.52 -38.31
CA SER A 401 21.90 -4.40 -37.75
C SER A 401 22.99 -4.59 -38.79
N ILE A 402 22.79 -5.51 -39.75
CA ILE A 402 23.69 -5.70 -40.89
C ILE A 402 23.79 -4.42 -41.73
N VAL A 403 22.66 -3.78 -42.04
CA VAL A 403 22.66 -2.49 -42.77
C VAL A 403 23.43 -1.42 -41.99
N VAL A 404 23.25 -1.34 -40.67
CA VAL A 404 23.98 -0.39 -39.82
C VAL A 404 25.49 -0.68 -39.80
N ILE A 405 25.90 -1.97 -39.72
CA ILE A 405 27.32 -2.35 -39.83
C ILE A 405 27.89 -1.93 -41.18
N VAL A 406 27.21 -2.23 -42.29
CA VAL A 406 27.63 -1.86 -43.64
C VAL A 406 27.77 -0.34 -43.75
N ALA A 407 26.84 0.42 -43.18
CA ALA A 407 26.93 1.87 -43.10
C ALA A 407 28.15 2.36 -42.30
N LEU A 408 28.39 1.78 -41.13
CA LEU A 408 29.47 2.18 -40.21
C LEU A 408 30.87 1.89 -40.76
N TYR A 409 31.03 0.82 -41.56
CA TYR A 409 32.33 0.48 -42.16
C TYR A 409 32.49 1.00 -43.59
N GLY A 410 31.42 1.02 -44.39
CA GLY A 410 31.46 1.31 -45.83
C GLY A 410 31.07 2.74 -46.22
N LEU A 411 30.11 3.38 -45.52
CA LEU A 411 29.49 4.64 -45.97
C LEU A 411 30.03 5.89 -45.28
N THR A 412 30.97 5.78 -44.33
CA THR A 412 31.53 6.93 -43.61
C THR A 412 32.15 8.03 -44.48
N PRO A 413 32.79 7.77 -45.64
CA PRO A 413 33.26 8.86 -46.51
C PRO A 413 32.11 9.65 -47.13
N ALA A 414 30.97 9.00 -47.40
CA ALA A 414 29.77 9.68 -47.87
C ALA A 414 29.14 10.51 -46.76
N PHE A 415 29.14 10.00 -45.51
CA PHE A 415 28.59 10.71 -44.36
C PHE A 415 29.27 12.06 -44.10
N PHE A 416 30.57 12.18 -44.41
CA PHE A 416 31.30 13.45 -44.30
C PHE A 416 30.60 14.64 -44.96
N TRP A 417 29.96 14.40 -46.11
CA TRP A 417 29.33 15.42 -46.94
C TRP A 417 27.85 15.63 -46.66
N ILE A 418 27.28 15.01 -45.63
CA ILE A 418 25.88 15.24 -45.27
C ILE A 418 25.71 16.66 -44.73
N PRO A 419 24.81 17.50 -45.28
CA PRO A 419 24.46 18.79 -44.69
C PRO A 419 23.75 18.62 -43.35
N ASN A 420 24.14 19.37 -42.33
CA ASN A 420 23.46 19.34 -41.03
C ASN A 420 22.00 19.81 -41.15
N ALA A 421 21.71 20.79 -42.02
CA ALA A 421 20.35 21.24 -42.29
C ALA A 421 19.45 20.14 -42.89
N ALA A 422 20.01 19.19 -43.65
CA ALA A 422 19.28 18.05 -44.18
C ALA A 422 18.90 17.06 -43.06
N LEU A 423 19.78 16.84 -42.08
CA LEU A 423 19.48 16.02 -40.90
C LEU A 423 18.36 16.65 -40.07
N SER A 424 18.40 17.97 -39.84
CA SER A 424 17.31 18.69 -39.15
C SER A 424 15.98 18.57 -39.89
N ALA A 425 15.97 18.67 -41.23
CA ALA A 425 14.75 18.47 -42.04
C ALA A 425 14.16 17.06 -41.84
N VAL A 426 15.00 16.03 -41.81
CA VAL A 426 14.59 14.64 -41.61
C VAL A 426 14.02 14.42 -40.21
N VAL A 427 14.60 15.04 -39.18
CA VAL A 427 14.07 14.98 -37.81
C VAL A 427 12.71 15.70 -37.71
N ILE A 428 12.60 16.92 -38.24
CA ILE A 428 11.32 17.67 -38.25
C ILE A 428 10.24 16.85 -38.94
N HIS A 429 10.52 16.31 -40.13
CA HIS A 429 9.58 15.47 -40.87
C HIS A 429 9.17 14.22 -40.08
N ALA A 430 10.10 13.57 -39.38
CA ALA A 430 9.84 12.34 -38.64
C ALA A 430 9.03 12.56 -37.35
N VAL A 431 9.21 13.72 -36.70
CA VAL A 431 8.64 14.03 -35.37
C VAL A 431 7.30 14.77 -35.47
N ALA A 432 7.08 15.57 -36.51
CA ALA A 432 5.83 16.31 -36.69
C ALA A 432 4.59 15.40 -36.73
N ASP A 433 4.72 14.17 -37.23
CA ASP A 433 3.65 13.17 -37.26
C ASP A 433 3.23 12.65 -35.87
N LEU A 434 3.99 12.96 -34.81
CA LEU A 434 3.68 12.53 -33.42
C LEU A 434 2.72 13.48 -32.70
N VAL A 435 2.48 14.67 -33.25
CA VAL A 435 1.52 15.65 -32.69
C VAL A 435 0.10 15.09 -32.77
N ALA A 436 -0.61 15.07 -31.64
CA ALA A 436 -1.97 14.55 -31.59
C ALA A 436 -2.91 15.32 -32.53
N THR A 437 -3.74 14.59 -33.28
CA THR A 437 -4.69 15.21 -34.21
C THR A 437 -5.85 15.88 -33.46
N PRO A 438 -6.44 16.98 -33.97
CA PRO A 438 -7.57 17.63 -33.29
C PRO A 438 -8.76 16.70 -33.02
N ARG A 439 -9.00 15.72 -33.90
CA ARG A 439 -10.06 14.70 -33.71
C ARG A 439 -9.76 13.79 -32.51
N GLN A 440 -8.50 13.40 -32.32
CA GLN A 440 -8.07 12.60 -31.18
C GLN A 440 -8.23 13.39 -29.88
N VAL A 441 -7.80 14.65 -29.87
CA VAL A 441 -7.90 15.53 -28.69
C VAL A 441 -9.36 15.76 -28.28
N TYR A 442 -10.26 16.01 -29.25
CA TYR A 442 -11.69 16.14 -28.99
C TYR A 442 -12.32 14.85 -28.46
N SER A 443 -11.79 13.68 -28.82
CA SER A 443 -12.23 12.41 -28.25
C SER A 443 -11.97 12.33 -26.75
N PHE A 444 -10.87 12.89 -26.24
CA PHE A 444 -10.61 12.92 -24.79
C PHE A 444 -11.68 13.73 -24.06
N TRP A 445 -12.06 14.90 -24.59
CA TRP A 445 -13.13 15.71 -24.03
C TRP A 445 -14.48 14.96 -23.98
N ARG A 446 -14.82 14.23 -25.05
CA ARG A 446 -16.05 13.44 -25.11
C ARG A 446 -16.08 12.25 -24.14
N VAL A 447 -14.93 11.69 -23.80
CA VAL A 447 -14.82 10.53 -22.90
C VAL A 447 -14.73 10.99 -21.44
N SER A 448 -13.80 11.91 -21.14
CA SER A 448 -13.54 12.41 -19.79
C SER A 448 -12.92 13.80 -19.87
N PRO A 449 -13.67 14.89 -19.57
CA PRO A 449 -13.15 16.25 -19.61
C PRO A 449 -11.91 16.47 -18.73
N LEU A 450 -11.83 15.78 -17.59
CA LEU A 450 -10.66 15.84 -16.69
C LEU A 450 -9.40 15.27 -17.34
N GLU A 451 -9.51 14.22 -18.15
CA GLU A 451 -8.37 13.67 -18.88
C GLU A 451 -7.88 14.60 -19.99
N PHE A 452 -8.80 15.33 -20.63
CA PHE A 452 -8.42 16.41 -21.56
C PHE A 452 -7.65 17.52 -20.84
N VAL A 453 -8.07 17.94 -19.64
CA VAL A 453 -7.36 18.94 -18.84
C VAL A 453 -5.96 18.46 -18.48
N ILE A 454 -5.80 17.20 -18.07
CA ILE A 454 -4.48 16.61 -17.78
C ILE A 454 -3.60 16.60 -19.03
N TRP A 455 -4.16 16.20 -20.19
CA TRP A 455 -3.45 16.24 -21.46
C TRP A 455 -3.00 17.65 -21.84
N ALA A 456 -3.89 18.65 -21.71
CA ALA A 456 -3.59 20.04 -22.02
C ALA A 456 -2.52 20.61 -21.08
N ALA A 457 -2.62 20.32 -19.76
CA ALA A 457 -1.63 20.71 -18.77
C ALA A 457 -0.26 20.12 -19.09
N ALA A 458 -0.18 18.84 -19.48
CA ALA A 458 1.07 18.21 -19.89
C ALA A 458 1.73 18.93 -21.07
N VAL A 459 0.96 19.23 -22.12
CA VAL A 459 1.46 19.95 -23.32
C VAL A 459 1.93 21.36 -22.96
N LEU A 460 1.12 22.11 -22.20
CA LEU A 460 1.45 23.48 -21.80
C LEU A 460 2.71 23.51 -20.93
N VAL A 461 2.82 22.64 -19.93
CA VAL A 461 4.00 22.58 -19.06
C VAL A 461 5.25 22.20 -19.86
N THR A 462 5.16 21.29 -20.83
CA THR A 462 6.30 20.99 -21.72
C THR A 462 6.74 22.19 -22.57
N ILE A 463 5.79 23.01 -23.04
CA ILE A 463 6.10 24.18 -23.86
C ILE A 463 6.74 25.31 -23.02
N PHE A 464 6.20 25.57 -21.83
CA PHE A 464 6.61 26.70 -20.99
C PHE A 464 7.72 26.38 -20.00
N SER A 465 7.95 25.10 -19.70
CA SER A 465 8.98 24.63 -18.78
C SER A 465 9.89 23.62 -19.49
N THR A 466 9.83 22.35 -19.12
CA THR A 466 10.69 21.28 -19.62
C THR A 466 9.87 20.02 -19.92
N ILE A 467 10.39 19.13 -20.75
CA ILE A 467 9.71 17.89 -21.15
C ILE A 467 9.41 17.04 -19.91
N GLU A 468 10.38 16.96 -19.01
CA GLU A 468 10.37 16.22 -17.76
C GLU A 468 9.22 16.68 -16.85
N ASN A 469 9.08 18.00 -16.67
CA ASN A 469 8.00 18.58 -15.88
C ASN A 469 6.62 18.27 -16.47
N GLY A 470 6.51 18.22 -17.81
CA GLY A 470 5.28 17.82 -18.48
C GLY A 470 4.90 16.36 -18.22
N ILE A 471 5.89 15.46 -18.22
CA ILE A 471 5.70 14.04 -17.84
C ILE A 471 5.20 13.96 -16.40
N TYR A 472 5.90 14.60 -15.46
CA TYR A 472 5.50 14.58 -14.04
C TYR A 472 4.11 15.12 -13.82
N THR A 473 3.77 16.24 -14.46
CA THR A 473 2.42 16.82 -14.40
C THR A 473 1.37 15.81 -14.87
N SER A 474 1.62 15.14 -15.99
CA SER A 474 0.66 14.18 -16.56
C SER A 474 0.47 12.93 -15.69
N ILE A 475 1.56 12.35 -15.16
CA ILE A 475 1.52 11.13 -14.35
C ILE A 475 0.92 11.43 -12.98
N CYS A 476 1.41 12.47 -12.28
CA CYS A 476 0.93 12.82 -10.95
C CYS A 476 -0.54 13.26 -10.97
N ALA A 477 -0.96 14.06 -11.95
CA ALA A 477 -2.37 14.45 -12.06
C ALA A 477 -3.29 13.26 -12.38
N SER A 478 -2.82 12.31 -13.20
CA SER A 478 -3.55 11.07 -13.49
C SER A 478 -3.67 10.18 -12.26
N LEU A 479 -2.58 10.04 -11.49
CA LEU A 479 -2.57 9.27 -10.25
C LEU A 479 -3.47 9.93 -9.20
N ALA A 480 -3.42 11.25 -9.06
CA ALA A 480 -4.31 12.00 -8.16
C ALA A 480 -5.78 11.79 -8.54
N LEU A 481 -6.13 11.85 -9.83
CA LEU A 481 -7.48 11.58 -10.30
C LEU A 481 -7.92 10.15 -9.98
N LEU A 482 -7.03 9.16 -10.13
CA LEU A 482 -7.29 7.77 -9.75
C LEU A 482 -7.55 7.64 -8.24
N LEU A 483 -6.71 8.25 -7.41
CA LEU A 483 -6.86 8.22 -5.94
C LEU A 483 -8.15 8.90 -5.49
N VAL A 484 -8.52 10.04 -6.09
CA VAL A 484 -9.79 10.73 -5.79
C VAL A 484 -11.00 9.85 -6.15
N ARG A 485 -10.96 9.14 -7.28
CA ARG A 485 -12.02 8.20 -7.67
C ARG A 485 -12.12 7.02 -6.69
N LEU A 486 -10.99 6.55 -6.16
CA LEU A 486 -10.95 5.46 -5.18
C LEU A 486 -11.44 5.91 -3.79
N ALA A 487 -11.10 7.13 -3.37
CA ALA A 487 -11.48 7.70 -2.07
C ALA A 487 -12.97 8.11 -2.00
N HIS A 488 -13.58 8.47 -3.13
CA HIS A 488 -15.00 8.80 -3.23
C HIS A 488 -15.76 7.78 -4.09
N PRO A 489 -15.91 6.53 -3.62
CA PRO A 489 -16.72 5.54 -4.29
C PRO A 489 -18.19 5.94 -4.22
N ARG A 490 -18.97 5.33 -5.09
CA ARG A 490 -20.42 5.45 -5.08
C ARG A 490 -21.02 4.24 -4.39
N GLY A 491 -22.20 4.43 -3.81
CA GLY A 491 -23.02 3.36 -3.29
C GLY A 491 -24.49 3.75 -3.35
N TYR A 492 -25.35 2.75 -3.40
CA TYR A 492 -26.78 2.96 -3.63
C TYR A 492 -27.61 2.15 -2.65
N PHE A 493 -28.59 2.82 -2.04
CA PHE A 493 -29.73 2.14 -1.45
C PHE A 493 -30.59 1.59 -2.57
N LEU A 494 -30.96 0.32 -2.47
CA LEU A 494 -31.71 -0.35 -3.52
C LEU A 494 -33.19 -0.49 -3.17
N GLY A 495 -34.01 -0.50 -4.21
CA GLY A 495 -35.40 -0.92 -4.17
C GLY A 495 -35.67 -2.04 -5.17
N LYS A 496 -36.84 -2.65 -5.05
CA LYS A 496 -37.30 -3.81 -5.82
C LYS A 496 -38.02 -3.37 -7.09
N VAL A 497 -37.74 -4.07 -8.18
CA VAL A 497 -38.49 -4.01 -9.44
C VAL A 497 -38.87 -5.44 -9.82
N ALA A 498 -40.16 -5.71 -9.95
CA ALA A 498 -40.67 -6.97 -10.44
C ALA A 498 -40.74 -6.96 -11.97
N LEU A 499 -39.91 -7.78 -12.62
CA LEU A 499 -39.97 -8.01 -14.06
C LEU A 499 -40.84 -9.22 -14.32
N ARG A 500 -41.87 -9.04 -15.16
CA ARG A 500 -42.70 -10.14 -15.68
C ARG A 500 -42.34 -10.37 -17.13
N GLU A 501 -41.95 -11.60 -17.45
CA GLU A 501 -41.72 -12.00 -18.83
C GLU A 501 -43.07 -12.27 -19.50
N GLU A 502 -43.34 -11.74 -20.69
CA GLU A 502 -44.66 -11.83 -21.34
C GLU A 502 -45.16 -13.27 -21.55
N LYS A 503 -44.24 -14.25 -21.64
CA LYS A 503 -44.55 -15.65 -21.94
C LYS A 503 -44.44 -16.60 -20.75
N SER A 504 -43.94 -16.16 -19.60
CA SER A 504 -43.78 -16.99 -18.42
C SER A 504 -44.46 -16.35 -17.22
N ASN A 505 -45.10 -17.15 -16.36
CA ASN A 505 -45.65 -16.67 -15.09
C ASN A 505 -44.56 -16.47 -14.03
N VAL A 506 -43.28 -16.49 -14.42
CA VAL A 506 -42.14 -16.30 -13.52
C VAL A 506 -41.92 -14.80 -13.35
N VAL A 507 -42.13 -14.30 -12.14
CA VAL A 507 -41.77 -12.94 -11.75
C VAL A 507 -40.32 -12.96 -11.30
N ARG A 508 -39.46 -12.19 -11.97
CA ARG A 508 -38.06 -12.02 -11.58
C ARG A 508 -37.89 -10.71 -10.84
N GLU A 509 -37.34 -10.79 -9.64
CA GLU A 509 -37.04 -9.63 -8.83
C GLU A 509 -35.65 -9.07 -9.16
N VAL A 510 -35.59 -7.76 -9.37
CA VAL A 510 -34.34 -7.05 -9.64
C VAL A 510 -34.21 -5.87 -8.70
N PHE A 511 -33.05 -5.73 -8.08
CA PHE A 511 -32.75 -4.64 -7.16
C PHE A 511 -31.95 -3.54 -7.85
N VAL A 512 -32.55 -2.34 -7.91
CA VAL A 512 -32.00 -1.15 -8.59
C VAL A 512 -31.96 0.05 -7.64
N PRO A 513 -31.16 1.10 -7.92
CA PRO A 513 -31.08 2.27 -7.04
C PRO A 513 -32.45 2.90 -6.75
N LEU A 514 -32.74 3.13 -5.47
CA LEU A 514 -33.99 3.71 -4.99
C LEU A 514 -34.15 5.16 -5.46
N VAL A 515 -33.05 5.93 -5.45
CA VAL A 515 -33.00 7.28 -6.01
C VAL A 515 -32.50 7.21 -7.44
N GLN A 516 -33.39 7.50 -8.39
CA GLN A 516 -33.09 7.41 -9.81
C GLN A 516 -32.29 8.63 -10.29
N ARG A 517 -31.22 8.39 -11.06
CA ARG A 517 -30.54 9.44 -11.82
C ARG A 517 -31.14 9.52 -13.24
N PRO A 518 -31.36 10.74 -13.78
CA PRO A 518 -31.89 10.89 -15.13
C PRO A 518 -30.95 10.24 -16.16
N GLY A 519 -31.54 9.49 -17.10
CA GLY A 519 -30.83 8.87 -18.24
C GLY A 519 -30.35 7.43 -18.06
N VAL A 520 -30.55 6.79 -16.89
CA VAL A 520 -30.14 5.39 -16.65
C VAL A 520 -31.30 4.40 -16.75
N LEU A 521 -32.45 4.73 -16.15
CA LEU A 521 -33.67 3.91 -16.20
C LEU A 521 -34.75 4.62 -16.99
N HIS A 522 -35.61 3.86 -17.65
CA HIS A 522 -36.77 4.42 -18.33
C HIS A 522 -37.73 5.04 -17.29
N PRO A 523 -38.27 6.26 -17.51
CA PRO A 523 -39.10 6.96 -16.53
C PRO A 523 -40.36 6.19 -16.07
N ALA A 524 -40.82 5.22 -16.87
CA ALA A 524 -41.98 4.39 -16.53
C ALA A 524 -41.67 3.25 -15.54
N VAL A 525 -40.40 2.98 -15.22
CA VAL A 525 -40.03 1.93 -14.26
C VAL A 525 -40.19 2.47 -12.83
N LYS A 526 -41.24 2.00 -12.14
CA LYS A 526 -41.46 2.31 -10.73
C LYS A 526 -40.60 1.38 -9.87
N VAL A 527 -39.76 1.97 -9.02
CA VAL A 527 -38.93 1.23 -8.06
C VAL A 527 -39.64 1.24 -6.72
N GLU A 528 -39.92 0.05 -6.19
CA GLU A 528 -40.57 -0.10 -4.89
C GLU A 528 -39.51 -0.13 -3.78
N PRO A 529 -39.70 0.56 -2.66
CA PRO A 529 -38.79 0.47 -1.53
C PRO A 529 -38.78 -0.96 -0.94
N PRO A 530 -37.68 -1.38 -0.29
CA PRO A 530 -37.66 -2.65 0.42
C PRO A 530 -38.71 -2.67 1.56
N PRO A 531 -39.10 -3.86 2.05
CA PRO A 531 -40.05 -3.97 3.15
C PRO A 531 -39.64 -3.14 4.38
N PRO A 532 -40.61 -2.59 5.15
CA PRO A 532 -40.31 -1.78 6.32
C PRO A 532 -39.40 -2.52 7.31
N GLY A 533 -38.28 -1.89 7.67
CA GLY A 533 -37.29 -2.46 8.57
C GLY A 533 -36.13 -3.21 7.89
N ILE A 534 -36.14 -3.35 6.56
CA ILE A 534 -35.01 -3.89 5.78
C ILE A 534 -34.33 -2.76 5.00
N ILE A 535 -33.00 -2.71 5.08
CA ILE A 535 -32.18 -1.82 4.26
C ILE A 535 -31.36 -2.66 3.29
N ILE A 536 -31.37 -2.30 2.02
CA ILE A 536 -30.54 -2.94 1.00
C ILE A 536 -29.54 -1.91 0.49
N TYR A 537 -28.25 -2.21 0.60
CA TYR A 537 -27.18 -1.32 0.18
C TYR A 537 -26.18 -2.04 -0.72
N ARG A 538 -25.88 -1.46 -1.88
CA ARG A 538 -24.89 -1.98 -2.83
C ARG A 538 -23.65 -1.10 -2.89
N PHE A 539 -22.50 -1.75 -2.79
CA PHE A 539 -21.19 -1.17 -3.02
C PHE A 539 -20.90 -1.12 -4.53
N GLU A 540 -20.50 0.02 -5.07
CA GLU A 540 -20.03 0.12 -6.48
C GLU A 540 -18.57 -0.31 -6.60
N GLU A 541 -17.79 -0.20 -5.52
CA GLU A 541 -16.33 -0.40 -5.50
C GLU A 541 -15.87 -1.16 -4.24
N SER A 542 -14.59 -1.53 -4.21
CA SER A 542 -13.96 -2.13 -3.03
C SER A 542 -14.01 -1.23 -1.80
N ALA A 543 -14.27 -1.82 -0.63
CA ALA A 543 -14.27 -1.13 0.66
C ALA A 543 -12.85 -1.15 1.24
N LEU A 544 -12.19 0.01 1.25
CA LEU A 544 -10.79 0.18 1.64
C LEU A 544 -10.65 1.35 2.62
N TYR A 545 -9.51 1.43 3.29
CA TYR A 545 -9.21 2.48 4.27
C TYR A 545 -9.44 3.92 3.79
N PRO A 546 -9.26 4.30 2.50
CA PRO A 546 -9.51 5.68 2.07
C PRO A 546 -11.00 6.03 1.97
N ASN A 547 -11.88 5.03 1.83
CA ASN A 547 -13.27 5.26 1.45
C ASN A 547 -14.31 4.69 2.42
N VAL A 548 -13.91 3.81 3.33
CA VAL A 548 -14.87 3.08 4.16
C VAL A 548 -15.56 3.95 5.22
N SER A 549 -14.95 5.07 5.62
CA SER A 549 -15.60 6.06 6.51
C SER A 549 -16.86 6.64 5.87
N HIS A 550 -16.78 7.08 4.62
CA HIS A 550 -17.93 7.59 3.86
C HIS A 550 -19.04 6.54 3.71
N LEU A 551 -18.66 5.26 3.58
CA LEU A 551 -19.58 4.14 3.53
C LEU A 551 -20.32 3.93 4.87
N ASN A 552 -19.58 3.95 5.97
CA ASN A 552 -20.15 3.83 7.31
C ASN A 552 -21.14 4.99 7.58
N ASP A 553 -20.70 6.22 7.33
CA ASP A 553 -21.53 7.41 7.53
C ASP A 553 -22.82 7.33 6.70
N ALA A 554 -22.72 6.93 5.43
CA ALA A 554 -23.90 6.79 4.56
C ALA A 554 -24.92 5.79 5.11
N LEU A 555 -24.48 4.63 5.62
CA LEU A 555 -25.35 3.61 6.20
C LEU A 555 -25.96 4.09 7.52
N VAL A 556 -25.14 4.59 8.45
CA VAL A 556 -25.57 5.05 9.77
C VAL A 556 -26.52 6.24 9.66
N ASP A 557 -26.21 7.22 8.82
CA ASP A 557 -27.08 8.38 8.62
C ASP A 557 -28.41 7.97 7.99
N TYR A 558 -28.40 7.03 7.05
CA TYR A 558 -29.63 6.51 6.47
C TYR A 558 -30.47 5.78 7.52
N VAL A 559 -29.85 4.98 8.40
CA VAL A 559 -30.53 4.33 9.54
C VAL A 559 -31.14 5.37 10.47
N LYS A 560 -30.36 6.33 10.97
CA LYS A 560 -30.86 7.36 11.90
C LYS A 560 -31.97 8.22 11.29
N LYS A 561 -31.87 8.50 9.99
CA LYS A 561 -32.88 9.28 9.27
C LYS A 561 -34.17 8.52 9.05
N ASN A 562 -34.11 7.26 8.61
CA ASN A 562 -35.29 6.53 8.12
C ASN A 562 -35.84 5.46 9.08
N MET A 563 -35.07 5.04 10.08
CA MET A 563 -35.46 3.96 11.01
C MET A 563 -35.72 4.50 12.42
N ARG A 564 -36.63 3.84 13.12
CA ARG A 564 -37.01 4.16 14.49
C ARG A 564 -35.87 3.87 15.45
N ARG A 565 -35.60 4.85 16.31
CA ARG A 565 -34.75 4.71 17.48
C ARG A 565 -35.44 3.84 18.52
N GLY A 566 -34.73 2.84 19.05
CA GLY A 566 -35.28 1.89 20.01
C GLY A 566 -35.38 2.43 21.44
N ARG A 567 -34.49 3.35 21.84
CA ARG A 567 -34.53 3.98 23.17
C ARG A 567 -35.43 5.21 23.15
N ASP A 568 -36.37 5.28 24.10
CA ASP A 568 -37.16 6.48 24.33
C ASP A 568 -36.28 7.57 24.98
N MET A 569 -36.17 8.71 24.31
CA MET A 569 -35.37 9.86 24.76
C MET A 569 -36.21 10.95 25.40
N SER A 570 -37.55 10.85 25.38
CA SER A 570 -38.44 11.84 25.99
C SER A 570 -38.18 12.00 27.50
N GLN A 571 -37.74 10.91 28.16
CA GLN A 571 -37.44 10.86 29.58
C GLN A 571 -35.98 11.24 29.92
N VAL A 572 -35.12 11.49 28.92
CA VAL A 572 -33.71 11.84 29.13
C VAL A 572 -33.55 13.35 29.13
N LYS A 573 -33.03 13.91 30.23
CA LYS A 573 -32.75 15.35 30.35
C LYS A 573 -31.84 15.82 29.21
N MET A 574 -32.09 17.02 28.67
CA MET A 574 -31.28 17.58 27.58
C MET A 574 -29.78 17.66 27.93
N SER A 575 -29.42 17.88 29.20
CA SER A 575 -28.03 17.87 29.68
C SER A 575 -27.36 16.49 29.61
N ASP A 576 -28.13 15.43 29.70
CA ASP A 576 -27.66 14.04 29.79
C ASP A 576 -27.67 13.37 28.41
N ARG A 577 -28.20 14.06 27.39
CA ARG A 577 -28.14 13.63 26.00
C ARG A 577 -26.71 13.81 25.46
N PRO A 578 -26.24 12.90 24.60
CA PRO A 578 -24.92 13.06 24.00
C PRO A 578 -24.93 14.25 23.03
N TRP A 579 -23.80 14.93 22.91
CA TRP A 579 -23.66 16.16 22.12
C TRP A 579 -24.02 15.99 20.63
N ASN A 580 -23.90 14.78 20.10
CA ASN A 580 -24.24 14.41 18.72
C ASN A 580 -25.74 14.05 18.54
N ASP A 581 -26.54 14.26 19.57
CA ASP A 581 -27.98 14.05 19.62
C ASP A 581 -28.65 15.17 20.44
N PRO A 582 -28.65 16.41 19.92
CA PRO A 582 -29.08 17.60 20.67
C PRO A 582 -30.59 17.64 20.95
N GLY A 583 -31.36 16.66 20.47
CA GLY A 583 -32.83 16.62 20.58
C GLY A 583 -33.53 17.53 19.56
N PRO A 584 -34.88 17.63 19.65
CA PRO A 584 -35.68 18.34 18.66
C PRO A 584 -35.50 19.85 18.76
N LYS A 585 -35.77 20.53 17.64
CA LYS A 585 -35.98 21.99 17.64
C LYS A 585 -37.21 22.33 18.51
N PRO A 586 -37.24 23.50 19.17
CA PRO A 586 -38.39 23.94 19.96
C PRO A 586 -39.70 23.85 19.16
N GLY A 587 -40.73 23.23 19.74
CA GLY A 587 -42.05 23.09 19.11
C GLY A 587 -42.27 21.83 18.26
N ARG A 588 -41.29 20.93 18.16
CA ARG A 588 -41.42 19.66 17.42
C ARG A 588 -41.38 18.46 18.37
N ASP A 589 -42.35 17.55 18.23
CA ASP A 589 -42.38 16.30 19.00
C ASP A 589 -41.51 15.23 18.33
N GLU A 590 -40.26 15.11 18.80
CA GLU A 590 -39.32 14.08 18.35
C GLU A 590 -39.85 12.66 18.50
N ASN A 591 -40.63 12.41 19.56
CA ASN A 591 -41.06 11.05 19.88
C ASN A 591 -42.17 10.62 18.92
N ALA A 592 -43.11 11.52 18.61
CA ALA A 592 -44.11 11.28 17.57
C ALA A 592 -43.47 11.01 16.19
N ASP A 593 -42.48 11.82 15.81
CA ASP A 593 -41.72 11.64 14.56
C ASP A 593 -40.92 10.31 14.54
N ASN A 594 -40.41 9.88 15.69
CA ASN A 594 -39.67 8.63 15.81
C ASN A 594 -40.60 7.40 15.76
N LEU A 595 -41.78 7.49 16.38
CA LEU A 595 -42.80 6.43 16.37
C LEU A 595 -43.36 6.16 14.97
N ALA A 596 -43.38 7.17 14.10
CA ALA A 596 -43.80 7.04 12.70
C ALA A 596 -42.83 6.23 11.82
N LYS A 597 -41.58 6.02 12.27
CA LYS A 597 -40.56 5.29 11.50
C LYS A 597 -40.66 3.77 11.73
N PRO A 598 -40.29 2.95 10.74
CA PRO A 598 -40.22 1.50 10.91
C PRO A 598 -39.07 1.09 11.82
N VAL A 599 -39.24 -0.04 12.52
CA VAL A 599 -38.19 -0.64 13.35
C VAL A 599 -37.21 -1.38 12.46
N LEU A 600 -35.92 -1.07 12.56
CA LEU A 600 -34.87 -1.77 11.80
C LEU A 600 -34.78 -3.23 12.23
N HIS A 601 -34.76 -4.16 11.28
CA HIS A 601 -34.62 -5.60 11.51
C HIS A 601 -33.30 -6.11 10.91
N ALA A 602 -33.07 -5.83 9.63
CA ALA A 602 -31.92 -6.37 8.91
C ALA A 602 -31.32 -5.35 7.94
N ILE A 603 -30.00 -5.46 7.73
CA ILE A 603 -29.25 -4.76 6.69
C ILE A 603 -28.68 -5.80 5.74
N VAL A 604 -29.08 -5.71 4.48
CA VAL A 604 -28.58 -6.52 3.37
C VAL A 604 -27.54 -5.73 2.61
N LEU A 605 -26.31 -6.26 2.60
CA LEU A 605 -25.15 -5.68 1.95
C LEU A 605 -24.80 -6.49 0.69
N ASP A 606 -24.92 -5.87 -0.48
CA ASP A 606 -24.56 -6.48 -1.75
C ASP A 606 -23.09 -6.22 -2.09
N PHE A 607 -22.27 -7.28 -1.96
CA PHE A 607 -20.83 -7.27 -2.19
C PHE A 607 -20.45 -7.62 -3.64
N SER A 608 -21.41 -7.62 -4.57
CA SER A 608 -21.14 -7.90 -5.99
C SER A 608 -20.08 -6.97 -6.62
N GLY A 609 -19.98 -5.71 -6.15
CA GLY A 609 -18.95 -4.75 -6.56
C GLY A 609 -17.66 -4.77 -5.72
N VAL A 610 -17.60 -5.55 -4.63
CA VAL A 610 -16.48 -5.54 -3.69
C VAL A 610 -15.48 -6.64 -4.05
N SER A 611 -14.35 -6.26 -4.64
CA SER A 611 -13.27 -7.20 -4.97
C SER A 611 -12.23 -7.34 -3.86
N HIS A 612 -12.04 -6.29 -3.05
CA HIS A 612 -11.10 -6.25 -1.94
C HIS A 612 -11.70 -5.59 -0.69
N ILE A 613 -11.24 -6.05 0.48
CA ILE A 613 -11.48 -5.43 1.78
C ILE A 613 -10.18 -5.44 2.58
N ASP A 614 -9.96 -4.42 3.41
CA ASP A 614 -8.84 -4.36 4.34
C ASP A 614 -9.32 -4.34 5.81
N THR A 615 -8.35 -4.33 6.73
CA THR A 615 -8.62 -4.34 8.17
C THR A 615 -9.46 -3.15 8.61
N THR A 616 -9.18 -1.95 8.09
CA THR A 616 -9.91 -0.73 8.40
C THR A 616 -11.36 -0.83 7.95
N ALA A 617 -11.60 -1.44 6.78
CA ALA A 617 -12.95 -1.63 6.29
C ALA A 617 -13.76 -2.66 7.08
N VAL A 618 -13.14 -3.75 7.54
CA VAL A 618 -13.81 -4.68 8.46
C VAL A 618 -14.10 -4.00 9.81
N GLN A 619 -13.15 -3.22 10.34
CA GLN A 619 -13.37 -2.45 11.56
C GLN A 619 -14.53 -1.46 11.40
N ALA A 620 -14.56 -0.71 10.30
CA ALA A 620 -15.63 0.24 10.04
C ALA A 620 -17.01 -0.45 9.96
N LEU A 621 -17.11 -1.66 9.40
CA LEU A 621 -18.35 -2.44 9.43
C LEU A 621 -18.75 -2.86 10.85
N ILE A 622 -17.78 -3.23 11.70
CA ILE A 622 -18.03 -3.54 13.12
C ILE A 622 -18.54 -2.29 13.85
N ASP A 623 -17.99 -1.12 13.53
CA ASP A 623 -18.42 0.17 14.06
C ASP A 623 -19.85 0.49 13.57
N THR A 624 -20.14 0.29 12.28
CA THR A 624 -21.50 0.40 11.71
C THR A 624 -22.48 -0.47 12.48
N ARG A 625 -22.18 -1.76 12.66
CA ARG A 625 -23.04 -2.68 13.43
C ARG A 625 -23.27 -2.16 14.84
N THR A 626 -22.20 -1.81 15.54
CA THR A 626 -22.27 -1.35 16.94
C THR A 626 -23.10 -0.08 17.08
N GLU A 627 -22.94 0.87 16.16
CA GLU A 627 -23.69 2.12 16.17
C GLU A 627 -25.17 1.92 15.80
N VAL A 628 -25.44 1.09 14.79
CA VAL A 628 -26.79 0.74 14.36
C VAL A 628 -27.55 -0.03 15.44
N GLU A 629 -26.93 -1.03 16.06
CA GLU A 629 -27.54 -1.78 17.17
C GLU A 629 -27.78 -0.90 18.39
N ARG A 630 -26.85 0.02 18.69
CA ARG A 630 -27.05 1.03 19.74
C ARG A 630 -28.24 1.95 19.44
N TRP A 631 -28.43 2.35 18.19
CA TRP A 631 -29.57 3.16 17.76
C TRP A 631 -30.89 2.39 17.85
N ALA A 632 -30.91 1.15 17.35
CA ALA A 632 -32.07 0.27 17.36
C ALA A 632 -32.38 -0.30 18.76
N ASN A 633 -31.44 -0.22 19.70
CA ASN A 633 -31.50 -0.83 21.04
C ASN A 633 -31.82 -2.34 21.01
N LYS A 634 -31.32 -3.03 19.98
CA LYS A 634 -31.44 -4.48 19.78
C LYS A 634 -30.40 -4.96 18.76
N ALA A 635 -30.18 -6.26 18.69
CA ALA A 635 -29.39 -6.87 17.63
C ALA A 635 -30.05 -6.65 16.26
N VAL A 636 -29.22 -6.44 15.23
CA VAL A 636 -29.65 -6.24 13.84
C VAL A 636 -28.92 -7.25 12.97
N GLU A 637 -29.65 -7.89 12.06
CA GLU A 637 -29.08 -8.92 11.20
C GLU A 637 -28.29 -8.27 10.05
N PHE A 638 -27.06 -8.73 9.82
CA PHE A 638 -26.21 -8.26 8.72
C PHE A 638 -26.05 -9.39 7.69
N HIS A 639 -26.80 -9.28 6.60
CA HIS A 639 -26.77 -10.23 5.49
C HIS A 639 -25.77 -9.75 4.44
N PHE A 640 -24.92 -10.63 3.96
CA PHE A 640 -23.96 -10.33 2.90
C PHE A 640 -24.27 -11.18 1.68
N ALA A 641 -24.50 -10.54 0.55
CA ALA A 641 -24.78 -11.19 -0.72
C ALA A 641 -23.58 -11.12 -1.66
N THR A 642 -23.41 -12.14 -2.50
CA THR A 642 -22.54 -12.09 -3.68
C THR A 642 -21.04 -11.92 -3.38
N ILE A 643 -20.56 -12.46 -2.26
CA ILE A 643 -19.11 -12.45 -1.94
C ILE A 643 -18.37 -13.42 -2.85
N LEU A 644 -17.58 -12.89 -3.79
CA LEU A 644 -16.82 -13.71 -4.74
C LEU A 644 -15.44 -14.14 -4.19
N SER A 645 -14.85 -13.36 -3.27
CA SER A 645 -13.52 -13.62 -2.73
C SER A 645 -13.57 -14.38 -1.40
N PRO A 646 -12.96 -15.58 -1.30
CA PRO A 646 -12.87 -16.30 -0.04
C PRO A 646 -12.12 -15.55 1.07
N TRP A 647 -11.22 -14.63 0.68
CA TRP A 647 -10.50 -13.77 1.62
C TRP A 647 -11.40 -12.72 2.27
N ILE A 648 -12.34 -12.15 1.51
CA ILE A 648 -13.36 -11.25 2.06
C ILE A 648 -14.22 -12.00 3.06
N ARG A 649 -14.70 -13.20 2.71
CA ARG A 649 -15.49 -14.03 3.63
C ARG A 649 -14.71 -14.34 4.91
N ARG A 650 -13.42 -14.71 4.78
CA ARG A 650 -12.53 -14.93 5.94
C ARG A 650 -12.39 -13.67 6.81
N ALA A 651 -12.23 -12.50 6.19
CA ALA A 651 -12.07 -11.24 6.91
C ALA A 651 -13.37 -10.85 7.66
N LEU A 652 -14.53 -11.02 7.02
CA LEU A 652 -15.84 -10.77 7.64
C LEU A 652 -16.12 -11.75 8.80
N ILE A 653 -15.81 -13.03 8.64
CA ILE A 653 -15.90 -14.03 9.73
C ILE A 653 -14.99 -13.62 10.89
N ALA A 654 -13.77 -13.14 10.62
CA ALA A 654 -12.87 -12.64 11.66
C ALA A 654 -13.43 -11.41 12.40
N GLY A 655 -14.26 -10.59 11.73
CA GLY A 655 -15.03 -9.51 12.35
C GLY A 655 -16.33 -9.94 13.04
N GLY A 656 -16.59 -11.25 13.11
CA GLY A 656 -17.80 -11.81 13.72
C GLY A 656 -19.06 -11.56 12.91
N PHE A 657 -18.95 -11.45 11.58
CA PHE A 657 -20.09 -11.44 10.66
C PHE A 657 -20.36 -12.85 10.11
N GLY A 658 -21.61 -13.10 9.69
CA GLY A 658 -21.99 -14.36 9.06
C GLY A 658 -22.37 -15.49 10.01
N ILE A 659 -22.01 -15.40 11.29
CA ILE A 659 -22.25 -16.43 12.31
C ILE A 659 -23.49 -16.04 13.11
N GLY A 660 -24.48 -16.94 13.21
CA GLY A 660 -25.82 -16.70 13.76
C GLY A 660 -25.87 -16.10 15.18
N SER A 661 -24.90 -16.46 16.02
CA SER A 661 -24.78 -15.99 17.40
C SER A 661 -23.40 -15.37 17.65
N ARG A 662 -23.37 -14.27 18.41
CA ARG A 662 -22.12 -13.59 18.77
C ARG A 662 -21.31 -14.55 19.64
N ALA A 663 -20.21 -15.08 19.10
CA ALA A 663 -19.30 -15.88 19.91
C ALA A 663 -18.89 -15.03 21.15
N PRO A 664 -18.96 -15.56 22.38
CA PRO A 664 -18.63 -14.82 23.61
C PRO A 664 -17.17 -14.31 23.65
N HIS A 665 -16.36 -14.70 22.67
CA HIS A 665 -14.96 -14.32 22.49
C HIS A 665 -14.68 -13.63 21.14
N ALA A 666 -15.70 -13.24 20.37
CA ALA A 666 -15.48 -12.47 19.14
C ALA A 666 -14.90 -11.08 19.48
N PRO A 667 -13.80 -10.65 18.84
CA PRO A 667 -13.19 -9.35 19.12
C PRO A 667 -14.21 -8.24 18.86
N THR A 668 -14.45 -7.39 19.86
CA THR A 668 -15.29 -6.20 19.75
C THR A 668 -14.69 -5.18 18.78
N GLU A 669 -13.37 -5.18 18.63
CA GLU A 669 -12.60 -4.35 17.71
C GLU A 669 -11.41 -5.20 17.20
N ILE A 670 -11.14 -5.14 15.91
CA ILE A 670 -9.97 -5.79 15.27
C ILE A 670 -8.74 -4.88 15.35
N ALA A 671 -8.95 -3.56 15.25
CA ALA A 671 -7.89 -2.56 15.26
C ALA A 671 -8.23 -1.41 16.22
N PRO A 672 -8.23 -1.64 17.56
CA PRO A 672 -8.52 -0.60 18.53
C PRO A 672 -7.45 0.50 18.47
N VAL A 673 -7.87 1.74 18.19
CA VAL A 673 -6.97 2.92 18.24
C VAL A 673 -6.69 3.32 19.69
N VAL A 674 -7.63 3.04 20.60
CA VAL A 674 -7.48 3.27 22.04
C VAL A 674 -7.76 1.96 22.79
N PRO A 675 -6.75 1.37 23.45
CA PRO A 675 -6.94 0.14 24.20
C PRO A 675 -7.77 0.42 25.46
N TYR A 676 -9.06 0.10 25.39
CA TYR A 676 -9.97 0.21 26.53
C TYR A 676 -9.69 -0.93 27.52
N HIS A 677 -9.05 -0.61 28.65
CA HIS A 677 -8.77 -1.56 29.74
C HIS A 677 -9.93 -1.67 30.75
N GLY A 678 -10.97 -0.84 30.60
CA GLY A 678 -12.19 -0.90 31.40
C GLY A 678 -13.21 -1.82 30.73
N GLY A 679 -13.41 -3.00 31.30
CA GLY A 679 -14.37 -4.00 30.82
C GLY A 679 -15.78 -3.43 30.68
N ARG A 680 -16.16 -3.05 29.46
CA ARG A 680 -17.55 -2.80 29.10
C ARG A 680 -18.18 -4.15 28.83
N SER A 681 -18.63 -4.83 29.88
CA SER A 681 -19.63 -5.90 29.70
C SER A 681 -20.89 -5.23 29.15
N LEU A 682 -21.17 -5.46 27.86
CA LEU A 682 -22.57 -5.46 27.43
C LEU A 682 -23.30 -6.45 28.35
N PRO A 683 -24.58 -6.20 28.72
CA PRO A 683 -25.33 -7.09 29.59
C PRO A 683 -25.16 -8.53 29.08
N GLN A 684 -24.62 -9.40 29.94
CA GLN A 684 -24.46 -10.82 29.62
C GLN A 684 -25.84 -11.37 29.29
N GLU A 685 -26.02 -11.82 28.05
CA GLU A 685 -27.11 -12.73 27.74
C GLU A 685 -26.91 -14.03 28.56
N PRO A 686 -28.00 -14.65 29.04
CA PRO A 686 -27.90 -15.89 29.79
C PRO A 686 -27.24 -16.97 28.93
N LYS A 687 -26.33 -17.75 29.53
CA LYS A 687 -25.67 -18.89 28.90
C LYS A 687 -26.73 -19.86 28.35
N ALA A 688 -26.70 -20.08 27.04
CA ALA A 688 -27.44 -21.17 26.40
C ALA A 688 -26.85 -22.50 26.88
N SER A 689 -27.62 -23.28 27.63
CA SER A 689 -27.36 -24.69 27.86
C SER A 689 -27.91 -25.50 26.70
N ASP A 690 -27.02 -26.32 26.11
CA ASP A 690 -27.25 -27.49 25.27
C ASP A 690 -28.35 -27.42 24.20
N ILE A 691 -27.93 -27.10 22.97
CA ILE A 691 -28.73 -27.19 21.75
C ILE A 691 -28.04 -28.17 20.78
N GLU A 692 -28.17 -29.47 21.03
CA GLU A 692 -27.81 -30.51 20.05
C GLU A 692 -28.96 -31.49 19.74
N GLN A 693 -30.21 -31.18 20.09
CA GLN A 693 -31.32 -32.13 19.89
C GLN A 693 -32.59 -31.58 19.21
N ALA A 694 -32.47 -30.63 18.27
CA ALA A 694 -33.64 -30.16 17.53
C ALA A 694 -33.36 -29.79 16.06
N VAL A 695 -32.64 -30.64 15.32
CA VAL A 695 -32.66 -30.61 13.83
C VAL A 695 -32.61 -32.04 13.30
N GLN A 696 -33.61 -32.84 13.66
CA GLN A 696 -33.74 -34.19 13.13
C GLN A 696 -35.20 -34.53 12.90
N GLU A 697 -35.88 -33.74 12.05
CA GLU A 697 -37.17 -34.13 11.45
C GLU A 697 -37.61 -33.15 10.35
N ILE A 698 -36.83 -33.00 9.27
CA ILE A 698 -37.37 -32.67 7.94
C ILE A 698 -36.53 -33.42 6.90
N SER A 699 -36.85 -34.70 6.70
CA SER A 699 -36.36 -35.46 5.54
C SER A 699 -37.44 -35.41 4.45
N GLU A 700 -37.36 -34.42 3.57
CA GLU A 700 -37.91 -34.57 2.21
C GLU A 700 -36.89 -34.00 1.22
N GLU A 701 -36.59 -34.82 0.21
CA GLU A 701 -35.53 -34.66 -0.79
C GLU A 701 -35.53 -33.28 -1.47
N ARG A 702 -34.55 -32.43 -1.14
CA ARG A 702 -34.15 -31.32 -2.01
C ARG A 702 -32.62 -31.15 -1.98
N HIS A 703 -32.07 -31.00 -3.18
CA HIS A 703 -30.72 -30.54 -3.50
C HIS A 703 -30.09 -29.70 -2.38
N GLY A 704 -28.89 -30.08 -1.92
CA GLY A 704 -28.22 -29.45 -0.78
C GLY A 704 -28.18 -27.93 -0.86
N SER A 705 -28.38 -27.27 0.29
CA SER A 705 -28.27 -25.81 0.41
C SER A 705 -26.91 -25.35 -0.11
N ILE A 706 -26.91 -24.36 -1.00
CA ILE A 706 -25.68 -23.73 -1.54
C ILE A 706 -24.94 -22.97 -0.43
N VAL A 707 -25.62 -22.61 0.66
CA VAL A 707 -25.07 -21.86 1.79
C VAL A 707 -24.71 -22.81 2.94
N PRO A 708 -23.46 -22.76 3.47
CA PRO A 708 -23.05 -23.54 4.63
C PRO A 708 -23.87 -23.19 5.88
N GLU A 709 -24.34 -24.21 6.60
CA GLU A 709 -25.15 -24.08 7.81
C GLU A 709 -24.44 -23.27 8.91
N ASP A 710 -23.12 -23.37 9.00
CA ASP A 710 -22.30 -22.64 9.97
C ASP A 710 -22.31 -21.11 9.77
N THR A 711 -22.77 -20.63 8.61
CA THR A 711 -22.79 -19.19 8.29
C THR A 711 -24.10 -18.74 7.62
N PRO A 712 -25.20 -18.63 8.36
CA PRO A 712 -26.54 -18.40 7.79
C PRO A 712 -26.73 -17.02 7.14
N PHE A 713 -25.88 -16.04 7.43
CA PHE A 713 -26.00 -14.68 6.88
C PHE A 713 -25.13 -14.42 5.63
N PHE A 714 -24.43 -15.43 5.11
CA PHE A 714 -23.76 -15.34 3.82
C PHE A 714 -24.61 -15.94 2.72
N HIS A 715 -24.96 -15.13 1.72
CA HIS A 715 -25.87 -15.51 0.65
C HIS A 715 -25.14 -15.50 -0.69
N PHE A 716 -25.51 -16.44 -1.56
CA PHE A 716 -24.95 -16.52 -2.90
C PHE A 716 -25.35 -15.31 -3.76
N ASP A 717 -26.60 -14.88 -3.67
CA ASP A 717 -27.14 -13.74 -4.40
C ASP A 717 -27.98 -12.81 -3.52
N ILE A 718 -28.30 -11.64 -4.06
CA ILE A 718 -29.05 -10.60 -3.34
C ILE A 718 -30.51 -11.00 -3.08
N VAL A 719 -31.12 -11.76 -3.99
CA VAL A 719 -32.52 -12.19 -3.88
C VAL A 719 -32.68 -13.13 -2.68
N SER A 720 -31.80 -14.13 -2.54
CA SER A 720 -31.80 -15.03 -1.39
C SER A 720 -31.52 -14.27 -0.09
N ALA A 721 -30.62 -13.28 -0.11
CA ALA A 721 -30.31 -12.47 1.06
C ALA A 721 -31.51 -11.65 1.54
N VAL A 722 -32.25 -11.05 0.61
CA VAL A 722 -33.45 -10.26 0.91
C VAL A 722 -34.58 -11.15 1.39
N HIS A 723 -34.84 -12.29 0.74
CA HIS A 723 -35.86 -13.24 1.21
C HIS A 723 -35.52 -13.83 2.57
N ALA A 724 -34.24 -14.09 2.87
CA ALA A 724 -33.83 -14.51 4.21
C ALA A 724 -34.14 -13.44 5.27
N ALA A 725 -33.86 -12.16 4.95
CA ALA A 725 -34.20 -11.03 5.82
C ALA A 725 -35.72 -10.81 5.95
N GLU A 726 -36.50 -11.05 4.88
CA GLU A 726 -37.96 -10.99 4.89
C GLU A 726 -38.59 -12.12 5.71
N ALA A 727 -38.04 -13.33 5.60
CA ALA A 727 -38.49 -14.48 6.39
C ALA A 727 -38.35 -14.21 7.90
N GLY A 728 -37.26 -13.55 8.31
CA GLY A 728 -37.04 -13.09 9.68
C GLY A 728 -38.11 -12.10 10.20
N LEU A 729 -38.73 -11.30 9.32
CA LEU A 729 -39.85 -10.42 9.67
C LEU A 729 -41.17 -11.17 9.87
N SER A 730 -41.42 -12.22 9.09
CA SER A 730 -42.72 -12.91 9.01
C SER A 730 -42.99 -13.92 10.13
N ASP A 731 -41.94 -14.43 10.79
CA ASP A 731 -42.04 -15.39 11.89
C ASP A 731 -41.32 -14.83 13.14
N PRO A 732 -41.90 -13.80 13.79
CA PRO A 732 -41.33 -13.24 15.01
C PRO A 732 -41.30 -14.26 16.14
N GLU A 733 -42.06 -15.36 16.08
CA GLU A 733 -42.00 -16.46 17.05
C GLU A 733 -40.88 -17.46 16.77
N LYS A 734 -40.36 -17.65 15.55
CA LYS A 734 -39.07 -18.35 15.37
C LYS A 734 -37.88 -17.48 15.74
N SER A 735 -37.97 -16.18 15.45
CA SER A 735 -37.02 -15.16 15.93
C SER A 735 -37.07 -15.03 17.47
N ALA A 736 -38.26 -15.15 18.09
CA ALA A 736 -38.47 -15.11 19.54
C ALA A 736 -38.41 -16.47 20.25
N ARG A 737 -38.51 -17.62 19.56
CA ARG A 737 -38.20 -18.94 20.15
C ARG A 737 -36.71 -19.22 20.13
N SER A 738 -35.93 -18.50 19.31
CA SER A 738 -34.49 -18.32 19.54
C SER A 738 -34.15 -17.25 20.59
N SER A 739 -35.15 -16.50 21.11
CA SER A 739 -34.96 -15.52 22.18
C SER A 739 -36.17 -15.46 23.14
N PHE A 740 -36.19 -16.38 24.12
CA PHE A 740 -37.07 -16.47 25.30
C PHE A 740 -38.47 -17.11 25.16
N ASN A 741 -38.61 -18.25 25.82
CA ASN A 741 -39.86 -18.86 26.26
C ASN A 741 -40.37 -18.14 27.54
N LYS A 742 -41.52 -17.45 27.49
CA LYS A 742 -42.23 -16.98 28.70
C LYS A 742 -43.46 -17.85 28.95
N ARG A 743 -43.55 -18.46 30.14
CA ARG A 743 -44.81 -19.02 30.68
C ARG A 743 -45.75 -17.90 31.17
N PRO A 744 -47.07 -18.15 31.26
CA PRO A 744 -48.09 -17.11 31.45
C PRO A 744 -48.09 -16.56 32.87
N LEU A 745 -48.31 -15.25 33.01
CA LEU A 745 -48.57 -14.58 34.29
C LEU A 745 -50.06 -14.66 34.61
N THR A 746 -50.42 -15.50 35.58
CA THR A 746 -51.66 -15.35 36.35
C THR A 746 -51.34 -14.70 37.70
N GLU A 747 -52.08 -13.64 38.00
CA GLU A 747 -52.37 -13.01 39.30
C GLU A 747 -51.34 -13.18 40.43
N THR A 748 -50.58 -12.12 40.75
CA THR A 748 -50.08 -11.80 42.12
C THR A 748 -49.35 -10.44 42.16
N SER A 749 -49.86 -9.38 41.52
CA SER A 749 -49.15 -8.08 41.47
C SER A 749 -49.03 -7.38 42.85
N GLU A 750 -49.87 -7.71 43.84
CA GLU A 750 -49.77 -7.12 45.17
C GLU A 750 -48.74 -7.79 46.10
N SER A 751 -48.39 -9.05 45.84
CA SER A 751 -47.38 -9.77 46.62
C SER A 751 -45.96 -9.35 46.20
N TRP A 752 -45.73 -9.20 44.89
CA TRP A 752 -44.44 -8.80 44.34
C TRP A 752 -44.05 -7.37 44.71
N SER A 753 -44.99 -6.42 44.72
CA SER A 753 -44.77 -5.04 45.21
C SER A 753 -44.35 -4.99 46.68
N LYS A 754 -44.96 -5.83 47.53
CA LYS A 754 -44.59 -5.94 48.96
C LYS A 754 -43.23 -6.62 49.12
N ILE A 755 -42.92 -7.63 48.32
CA ILE A 755 -41.62 -8.32 48.31
C ILE A 755 -40.51 -7.41 47.78
N GLU A 756 -40.76 -6.61 46.75
CA GLU A 756 -39.82 -5.66 46.16
C GLU A 756 -39.52 -4.50 47.13
N LYS A 757 -40.52 -3.97 47.83
CA LYS A 757 -40.29 -3.00 48.93
C LYS A 757 -39.51 -3.62 50.10
N LYS A 758 -39.83 -4.86 50.52
CA LYS A 758 -39.11 -5.55 51.60
C LYS A 758 -37.66 -5.89 51.20
N LYS A 759 -37.46 -6.30 49.95
CA LYS A 759 -36.16 -6.66 49.39
C LYS A 759 -35.30 -5.41 49.15
N GLY A 760 -35.87 -4.34 48.61
CA GLY A 760 -35.17 -3.05 48.44
C GLY A 760 -34.70 -2.46 49.77
N VAL A 761 -35.52 -2.52 50.83
CA VAL A 761 -35.10 -2.08 52.18
C VAL A 761 -34.01 -2.99 52.75
N ASN A 762 -34.08 -4.31 52.53
CA ASN A 762 -33.03 -5.24 52.95
C ASN A 762 -31.73 -5.09 52.15
N ASP A 763 -31.82 -4.78 50.86
CA ASP A 763 -30.67 -4.59 49.97
C ASP A 763 -29.96 -3.27 50.28
N ILE A 764 -30.70 -2.21 50.66
CA ILE A 764 -30.13 -0.97 51.20
C ILE A 764 -29.42 -1.22 52.53
N LYS A 765 -30.03 -1.99 53.45
CA LYS A 765 -29.39 -2.35 54.73
C LYS A 765 -28.14 -3.20 54.54
N LYS A 766 -28.16 -4.17 53.62
CA LYS A 766 -26.98 -4.97 53.24
C LYS A 766 -25.91 -4.13 52.57
N GLY A 767 -26.28 -3.19 51.68
CA GLY A 767 -25.36 -2.26 51.04
C GLY A 767 -24.65 -1.34 52.04
N GLN A 768 -25.38 -0.83 53.04
CA GLN A 768 -24.81 -0.05 54.14
C GLN A 768 -23.89 -0.90 55.04
N LEU A 769 -24.30 -2.13 55.36
CA LEU A 769 -23.49 -3.08 56.13
C LEU A 769 -22.19 -3.42 55.39
N TYR A 770 -22.24 -3.69 54.09
CA TYR A 770 -21.05 -4.02 53.28
C TYR A 770 -20.13 -2.82 53.12
N SER A 771 -20.69 -1.62 52.95
CA SER A 771 -19.90 -0.38 52.89
C SER A 771 -19.20 -0.07 54.22
N ARG A 772 -19.86 -0.35 55.35
CA ARG A 772 -19.27 -0.20 56.68
C ARG A 772 -18.20 -1.25 56.94
N ALA A 773 -18.48 -2.51 56.65
CA ALA A 773 -17.54 -3.61 56.74
C ALA A 773 -16.28 -3.37 55.89
N TYR A 774 -16.46 -2.84 54.67
CA TYR A 774 -15.36 -2.43 53.81
C TYR A 774 -14.46 -1.39 54.48
N ARG A 775 -15.05 -0.32 55.04
CA ARG A 775 -14.26 0.71 55.76
C ARG A 775 -13.56 0.15 56.99
N GLU A 776 -14.22 -0.70 57.76
CA GLU A 776 -13.62 -1.32 58.96
C GLU A 776 -12.44 -2.23 58.59
N ILE A 777 -12.54 -3.02 57.50
CA ILE A 777 -11.45 -3.85 56.98
C ILE A 777 -10.28 -2.97 56.52
N VAL A 778 -10.54 -1.89 55.78
CA VAL A 778 -9.50 -0.97 55.30
C VAL A 778 -8.79 -0.28 56.47
N LEU A 779 -9.54 0.23 57.44
CA LEU A 779 -8.98 0.87 58.64
C LEU A 779 -8.13 -0.10 59.47
N ALA A 780 -8.61 -1.33 59.69
CA ALA A 780 -7.89 -2.33 60.46
C ALA A 780 -6.64 -2.85 59.73
N ALA A 781 -6.69 -2.96 58.40
CA ALA A 781 -5.53 -3.30 57.58
C ALA A 781 -4.45 -2.20 57.65
N ARG A 782 -4.87 -0.93 57.62
CA ARG A 782 -3.96 0.24 57.71
C ARG A 782 -3.35 0.42 59.10
N SER A 783 -4.10 0.22 60.17
CA SER A 783 -3.60 0.45 61.54
C SER A 783 -2.65 -0.62 62.08
N GLY A 784 -2.57 -1.79 61.43
CA GLY A 784 -1.77 -2.93 61.90
C GLY A 784 -0.59 -3.29 61.00
N GLY A 785 -0.19 -2.40 60.08
CA GLY A 785 1.05 -2.51 59.29
C GLY A 785 1.08 -3.58 58.19
N SER A 786 0.09 -4.49 58.12
CA SER A 786 -0.02 -5.48 57.04
C SER A 786 -1.49 -5.73 56.64
N PRO A 787 -1.79 -5.82 55.32
CA PRO A 787 -3.11 -6.20 54.82
C PRO A 787 -3.37 -7.72 54.88
N ASP A 788 -2.42 -8.51 55.40
CA ASP A 788 -2.60 -9.94 55.62
C ASP A 788 -3.22 -10.23 57.00
N PRO A 789 -4.41 -10.87 57.07
CA PRO A 789 -5.05 -11.22 58.34
C PRO A 789 -4.23 -12.17 59.22
N GLU A 790 -3.28 -12.93 58.68
CA GLU A 790 -2.42 -13.81 59.47
C GLU A 790 -1.29 -13.05 60.19
N GLN A 791 -0.94 -11.85 59.69
CA GLN A 791 0.11 -11.00 60.24
C GLN A 791 -0.45 -9.82 61.04
N ASN A 792 -1.74 -9.47 60.85
CA ASN A 792 -2.41 -8.37 61.52
C ASN A 792 -3.62 -8.86 62.35
N ASN A 793 -3.37 -9.07 63.65
CA ASN A 793 -4.37 -9.58 64.60
C ASN A 793 -5.62 -8.68 64.73
N ALA A 794 -5.48 -7.36 64.54
CA ALA A 794 -6.60 -6.43 64.55
C ALA A 794 -7.48 -6.61 63.31
N LEU A 795 -6.88 -6.79 62.13
CA LEU A 795 -7.56 -7.12 60.89
C LEU A 795 -8.23 -8.50 60.96
N ALA A 796 -7.59 -9.51 61.54
CA ALA A 796 -8.17 -10.84 61.77
C ALA A 796 -9.44 -10.77 62.61
N ALA A 797 -9.42 -9.98 63.70
CA ALA A 797 -10.55 -9.77 64.58
C ALA A 797 -11.70 -9.02 63.89
N VAL A 798 -11.39 -8.05 63.02
CA VAL A 798 -12.38 -7.32 62.23
C VAL A 798 -12.98 -8.22 61.14
N ILE A 799 -12.18 -9.01 60.42
CA ILE A 799 -12.67 -9.95 59.41
C ILE A 799 -13.58 -11.01 60.05
N LYS A 800 -13.22 -11.54 61.22
CA LYS A 800 -14.06 -12.49 61.96
C LYS A 800 -15.41 -11.88 62.35
N ARG A 801 -15.42 -10.60 62.75
CA ARG A 801 -16.62 -9.84 63.10
C ARG A 801 -17.48 -9.48 61.87
N VAL A 802 -16.85 -9.06 60.78
CA VAL A 802 -17.53 -8.77 59.51
C VAL A 802 -18.15 -10.05 58.92
N LYS A 803 -17.46 -11.19 59.05
CA LYS A 803 -17.96 -12.49 58.63
C LYS A 803 -19.15 -12.95 59.48
N SER A 804 -19.15 -12.70 60.79
CA SER A 804 -20.30 -13.01 61.66
C SER A 804 -21.51 -12.12 61.41
N GLN A 805 -21.33 -10.93 60.82
CA GLN A 805 -22.40 -10.05 60.36
C GLN A 805 -23.03 -10.45 59.01
N GLY A 806 -22.56 -11.53 58.38
CA GLY A 806 -23.15 -12.07 57.14
C GLY A 806 -22.66 -11.37 55.85
N VAL A 807 -21.48 -10.76 55.88
CA VAL A 807 -20.82 -10.24 54.67
C VAL A 807 -20.20 -11.39 53.86
N PRO A 808 -20.49 -11.52 52.56
CA PRO A 808 -19.96 -12.58 51.71
C PRO A 808 -18.44 -12.55 51.64
N LYS A 809 -17.82 -13.74 51.62
CA LYS A 809 -16.35 -13.89 51.56
C LYS A 809 -15.73 -13.14 50.39
N GLU A 810 -16.39 -13.12 49.23
CA GLU A 810 -15.93 -12.44 48.01
C GLU A 810 -15.83 -10.91 48.20
N ASN A 811 -16.72 -10.29 48.97
CA ASN A 811 -16.64 -8.85 49.25
C ASN A 811 -15.48 -8.52 50.20
N ILE A 812 -15.19 -9.41 51.15
CA ILE A 812 -14.02 -9.29 52.05
C ILE A 812 -12.74 -9.45 51.24
N GLU A 813 -12.67 -10.46 50.36
CA GLU A 813 -11.53 -10.69 49.47
C GLU A 813 -11.31 -9.53 48.49
N ASN A 814 -12.38 -8.94 47.94
CA ASN A 814 -12.28 -7.76 47.08
C ASN A 814 -11.81 -6.51 47.84
N ALA A 815 -12.23 -6.35 49.10
CA ALA A 815 -11.73 -5.27 49.97
C ALA A 815 -10.22 -5.42 50.23
N LEU A 816 -9.77 -6.64 50.56
CA LEU A 816 -8.35 -6.96 50.77
C LEU A 816 -7.53 -6.79 49.48
N LYS A 817 -8.02 -7.27 48.33
CA LYS A 817 -7.37 -7.08 47.02
C LYS A 817 -7.23 -5.60 46.64
N LYS A 818 -8.16 -4.76 47.06
CA LYS A 818 -8.11 -3.33 46.77
C LYS A 818 -7.16 -2.57 47.70
N CYS A 819 -6.94 -3.05 48.93
CA CYS A 819 -5.81 -2.63 49.75
C CYS A 819 -4.46 -3.05 49.14
N LEU A 820 -4.46 -4.05 48.25
CA LEU A 820 -3.27 -4.58 47.56
C LEU A 820 -3.09 -4.02 46.12
N SER A 821 -3.98 -3.13 45.63
CA SER A 821 -3.95 -2.64 44.24
C SER A 821 -3.57 -1.16 44.14
N ASP A 822 -2.43 -0.88 43.51
CA ASP A 822 -1.88 0.46 43.26
C ASP A 822 -2.62 1.16 42.08
N ASN A 823 -2.95 2.46 42.20
CA ASN A 823 -3.58 3.25 41.14
C ASN A 823 -2.57 4.24 40.52
N PRO A 824 -1.84 3.82 39.47
CA PRO A 824 -0.66 4.56 38.99
C PRO A 824 -0.98 5.98 38.47
N ASN A 825 -2.20 6.23 37.99
CA ASN A 825 -2.58 7.56 37.46
C ASN A 825 -2.74 8.62 38.56
N ARG A 826 -2.99 8.20 39.80
CA ARG A 826 -3.15 9.10 40.95
C ARG A 826 -1.82 9.29 41.67
N THR A 827 -1.11 8.20 41.94
CA THR A 827 0.17 8.18 42.66
C THR A 827 1.27 8.95 41.90
N VAL A 828 1.38 8.76 40.57
CA VAL A 828 2.42 9.41 39.76
C VAL A 828 2.23 10.94 39.68
N LYS A 829 0.99 11.42 39.59
CA LYS A 829 0.71 12.86 39.52
C LYS A 829 1.05 13.56 40.84
N PHE A 830 0.81 12.87 41.96
CA PHE A 830 1.12 13.36 43.29
C PHE A 830 2.63 13.37 43.55
N LEU A 831 3.33 12.25 43.27
CA LEU A 831 4.79 12.15 43.40
C LEU A 831 5.52 13.20 42.56
N ASN A 832 5.07 13.45 41.32
CA ASN A 832 5.62 14.52 40.47
C ASN A 832 5.41 15.93 41.05
N THR A 833 4.40 16.14 41.88
CA THR A 833 4.17 17.42 42.56
C THR A 833 5.11 17.53 43.76
N LEU A 834 5.18 16.49 44.59
CA LEU A 834 6.03 16.43 45.77
C LEU A 834 7.53 16.54 45.44
N LEU A 835 8.01 15.79 44.43
CA LEU A 835 9.40 15.85 43.98
C LEU A 835 9.76 17.24 43.45
N LYS A 836 8.82 17.91 42.78
CA LYS A 836 9.01 19.27 42.25
C LYS A 836 9.10 20.31 43.36
N ASP A 837 8.32 20.17 44.42
CA ASP A 837 8.34 21.07 45.58
C ASP A 837 9.67 20.96 46.36
N HIS A 838 10.33 19.80 46.32
CA HIS A 838 11.64 19.56 46.94
C HIS A 838 12.83 19.63 45.96
N GLY A 839 12.63 20.00 44.70
CA GLY A 839 13.69 20.18 43.70
C GLY A 839 14.37 18.89 43.21
N LEU A 840 13.73 17.74 43.37
CA LEU A 840 14.25 16.40 43.04
C LEU A 840 13.63 15.85 41.74
N ALA A 841 14.31 14.90 41.11
CA ALA A 841 13.90 14.29 39.84
C ALA A 841 13.70 12.77 39.98
N ASP A 842 12.81 12.18 39.18
CA ASP A 842 12.61 10.73 39.12
C ASP A 842 13.83 10.05 38.47
N VAL A 843 14.47 9.18 39.23
CA VAL A 843 15.70 8.46 38.85
C VAL A 843 15.53 6.95 38.86
N LYS A 844 14.34 6.45 38.51
CA LYS A 844 14.05 5.00 38.42
C LYS A 844 15.12 4.19 37.66
N PHE A 845 15.77 4.78 36.66
CA PHE A 845 16.81 4.14 35.87
C PHE A 845 18.11 3.84 36.65
N LEU A 846 18.29 4.43 37.84
CA LEU A 846 19.43 4.19 38.74
C LEU A 846 19.22 3.01 39.70
N PHE A 847 18.04 2.37 39.68
CA PHE A 847 17.70 1.25 40.55
C PHE A 847 17.37 -0.01 39.74
N LYS A 848 17.86 -1.16 40.21
CA LYS A 848 17.56 -2.49 39.65
C LYS A 848 16.70 -3.31 40.62
N ARG A 849 15.85 -4.18 40.08
CA ARG A 849 15.11 -5.18 40.88
C ARG A 849 16.01 -6.37 41.18
N GLU A 850 16.13 -6.69 42.46
CA GLU A 850 16.97 -7.75 43.01
C GLU A 850 16.13 -8.61 43.96
N GLY A 851 16.38 -9.92 44.00
CA GLY A 851 15.81 -10.82 45.00
C GLY A 851 16.77 -11.00 46.17
N ARG A 852 16.28 -10.87 47.40
CA ARG A 852 17.05 -11.10 48.63
C ARG A 852 16.45 -12.20 49.47
N VAL A 853 17.27 -13.17 49.84
CA VAL A 853 16.89 -14.31 50.69
C VAL A 853 17.79 -14.31 51.92
N LYS A 854 17.20 -14.16 53.11
CA LYS A 854 17.88 -14.16 54.39
C LYS A 854 17.56 -15.43 55.16
N VAL A 855 18.60 -16.15 55.56
CA VAL A 855 18.48 -17.39 56.33
C VAL A 855 19.21 -17.27 57.66
N ALA A 856 18.65 -17.84 58.72
CA ALA A 856 19.24 -17.79 60.05
C ALA A 856 20.54 -18.63 60.13
N LEU A 857 21.55 -18.09 60.83
CA LEU A 857 22.75 -18.82 61.22
C LEU A 857 22.69 -19.12 62.72
N THR A 858 23.09 -20.33 63.10
CA THR A 858 23.23 -20.73 64.50
C THR A 858 24.71 -20.71 64.91
N PRO A 859 25.05 -20.42 66.19
CA PRO A 859 26.44 -20.35 66.65
C PRO A 859 27.24 -21.66 66.45
N GLU A 860 26.55 -22.80 66.30
CA GLU A 860 27.14 -24.12 66.06
C GLU A 860 27.52 -24.39 64.58
N ASP A 861 27.23 -23.45 63.66
CA ASP A 861 27.50 -23.61 62.24
C ASP A 861 28.98 -23.44 61.92
N ASP A 862 29.67 -24.56 61.72
CA ASP A 862 31.06 -24.62 61.29
C ASP A 862 31.28 -24.06 59.87
N ALA A 863 32.54 -23.76 59.54
CA ALA A 863 32.90 -23.18 58.25
C ALA A 863 32.48 -24.07 57.05
N ASN A 864 32.43 -25.39 57.26
CA ASN A 864 32.08 -26.34 56.22
C ASN A 864 30.58 -26.32 55.89
N THR A 865 29.73 -26.10 56.90
CA THR A 865 28.28 -25.94 56.71
C THR A 865 27.94 -24.66 55.97
N ARG A 866 28.68 -23.57 56.23
CA ARG A 866 28.52 -22.30 55.51
C ARG A 866 28.99 -22.39 54.06
N ALA A 867 30.07 -23.14 53.79
CA ALA A 867 30.52 -23.40 52.43
C ALA A 867 29.47 -24.17 51.62
N LYS A 868 28.83 -25.19 52.21
CA LYS A 868 27.73 -25.92 51.55
C LYS A 868 26.51 -25.05 51.25
N LEU A 869 26.15 -24.13 52.15
CA LEU A 869 25.07 -23.16 51.91
C LEU A 869 25.41 -22.24 50.73
N LEU A 870 26.66 -21.81 50.64
CA LEU A 870 27.12 -20.97 49.54
C LEU A 870 27.10 -21.71 48.20
N ASP A 871 27.58 -22.97 48.16
CA ASP A 871 27.55 -23.77 46.93
C ASP A 871 26.13 -23.98 46.41
N VAL A 872 25.19 -24.31 47.30
CA VAL A 872 23.77 -24.48 46.95
C VAL A 872 23.14 -23.16 46.47
N ALA A 873 23.52 -22.03 47.09
CA ALA A 873 23.05 -20.72 46.66
C ALA A 873 23.56 -20.36 45.26
N ILE A 874 24.83 -20.64 44.95
CA ILE A 874 25.45 -20.38 43.64
C ILE A 874 24.77 -21.23 42.56
N ASP A 875 24.52 -22.52 42.80
CA ASP A 875 23.78 -23.39 41.87
C ASP A 875 22.34 -22.89 41.63
N ALA A 876 21.79 -22.14 42.59
CA ALA A 876 20.48 -21.51 42.52
C ALA A 876 20.53 -20.04 42.02
N ASP A 877 21.61 -19.64 41.35
CA ASP A 877 21.84 -18.34 40.71
C ASP A 877 21.97 -17.15 41.70
N ALA A 878 22.55 -17.37 42.90
CA ALA A 878 22.95 -16.27 43.77
C ALA A 878 24.19 -15.53 43.21
N GLU A 879 24.11 -14.19 43.17
CA GLU A 879 25.17 -13.31 42.64
C GLU A 879 26.13 -12.83 43.74
N ASP A 880 25.63 -12.62 44.95
CA ASP A 880 26.38 -12.03 46.07
C ASP A 880 25.79 -12.49 47.41
N PHE A 881 26.58 -12.41 48.49
CA PHE A 881 26.15 -12.76 49.83
C PHE A 881 26.80 -11.89 50.90
N GLN A 882 26.08 -11.67 52.00
CA GLN A 882 26.57 -10.92 53.17
C GLN A 882 26.22 -11.69 54.44
N THR A 883 27.13 -11.67 55.42
CA THR A 883 26.87 -12.25 56.75
C THR A 883 26.55 -11.12 57.71
N GLU A 884 25.38 -11.19 58.33
CA GLU A 884 25.02 -10.28 59.41
C GLU A 884 25.52 -10.84 60.74
N TYR A 885 26.00 -9.94 61.59
CA TYR A 885 26.45 -10.25 62.94
C TYR A 885 25.51 -9.59 63.94
N ALA A 886 25.18 -10.29 65.02
CA ALA A 886 24.48 -9.73 66.16
C ALA A 886 25.39 -8.72 66.89
N ARG A 887 24.80 -7.95 67.84
CA ARG A 887 25.50 -6.89 68.59
C ARG A 887 26.71 -7.40 69.40
N ASP A 888 26.80 -8.69 69.63
CA ASP A 888 27.90 -9.39 70.31
C ASP A 888 28.96 -9.96 69.34
N LEU A 889 28.92 -9.56 68.06
CA LEU A 889 29.81 -10.00 66.97
C LEU A 889 29.68 -11.49 66.59
N THR A 890 28.60 -12.17 67.01
CA THR A 890 28.30 -13.53 66.55
C THR A 890 27.51 -13.52 65.23
N PRO A 891 27.77 -14.42 64.27
CA PRO A 891 27.04 -14.46 62.99
C PRO A 891 25.59 -14.86 63.25
N SER A 892 24.63 -14.00 62.87
CA SER A 892 23.21 -14.18 63.15
C SER A 892 22.41 -14.62 61.93
N ALA A 893 22.80 -14.17 60.73
CA ALA A 893 22.11 -14.50 59.49
C ALA A 893 23.03 -14.37 58.27
N MET A 894 22.65 -15.04 57.18
CA MET A 894 23.29 -14.90 55.87
C MET A 894 22.26 -14.41 54.87
N VAL A 895 22.59 -13.33 54.15
CA VAL A 895 21.75 -12.67 53.16
C VAL A 895 22.32 -12.96 51.78
N PHE A 896 21.54 -13.63 50.93
CA PHE A 896 21.91 -13.93 49.54
C PHE A 896 21.13 -13.03 48.57
N LYS A 897 21.82 -12.50 47.56
CA LYS A 897 21.27 -11.64 46.51
C LYS A 897 21.22 -12.41 45.18
N CYS A 898 20.17 -12.23 44.40
CA CYS A 898 20.01 -12.89 43.09
C CYS A 898 19.15 -12.04 42.13
N PRO A 899 19.10 -12.38 40.84
CA PRO A 899 18.16 -11.78 39.90
C PRO A 899 16.72 -12.00 40.34
N HIS A 900 15.86 -11.01 40.11
CA HIS A 900 14.43 -11.08 40.50
C HIS A 900 13.67 -12.30 39.96
N THR A 901 14.09 -12.85 38.81
CA THR A 901 13.50 -14.06 38.21
C THR A 901 13.86 -15.34 38.95
N SER A 902 14.99 -15.35 39.67
CA SER A 902 15.54 -16.54 40.33
C SER A 902 15.20 -16.62 41.82
N LEU A 903 14.52 -15.60 42.38
CA LEU A 903 14.17 -15.55 43.81
C LEU A 903 13.49 -16.82 44.29
N HIS A 904 12.45 -17.30 43.60
CA HIS A 904 11.72 -18.49 44.03
C HIS A 904 12.59 -19.77 43.97
N LYS A 905 13.49 -19.85 42.98
CA LYS A 905 14.44 -20.96 42.83
C LYS A 905 15.44 -20.96 44.00
N LEU A 906 16.00 -19.80 44.34
CA LEU A 906 16.93 -19.63 45.44
C LEU A 906 16.27 -19.91 46.80
N THR A 907 15.09 -19.35 47.07
CA THR A 907 14.35 -19.58 48.31
C THR A 907 14.05 -21.06 48.51
N THR A 908 13.60 -21.75 47.45
CA THR A 908 13.31 -23.19 47.52
C THR A 908 14.58 -24.01 47.74
N ALA A 909 15.69 -23.65 47.11
CA ALA A 909 16.97 -24.35 47.26
C ALA A 909 17.53 -24.23 48.69
N LEU A 910 17.48 -23.02 49.25
CA LEU A 910 17.98 -22.74 50.60
C LEU A 910 17.08 -23.30 51.73
N THR A 911 15.79 -23.51 51.44
CA THR A 911 14.81 -24.08 52.39
C THR A 911 14.54 -25.57 52.14
N ALA A 912 15.28 -26.20 51.22
CA ALA A 912 15.06 -27.60 50.85
C ALA A 912 15.30 -28.55 52.06
N PRO A 913 14.53 -29.65 52.17
CA PRO A 913 14.71 -30.63 53.23
C PRO A 913 16.10 -31.27 53.12
N GLY A 914 16.97 -31.01 54.09
CA GLY A 914 18.38 -31.42 54.08
C GLY A 914 19.36 -30.30 54.39
N LEU A 915 19.05 -29.05 54.03
CA LEU A 915 19.74 -27.85 54.52
C LEU A 915 18.98 -27.15 55.65
N GLY A 916 17.64 -27.21 55.64
CA GLY A 916 16.77 -27.05 56.81
C GLY A 916 16.94 -25.76 57.62
N ARG A 917 17.31 -24.64 56.98
CA ARG A 917 17.47 -23.34 57.66
C ARG A 917 16.16 -22.59 57.74
N GLU A 918 15.96 -21.92 58.87
CA GLU A 918 14.82 -21.02 59.04
C GLU A 918 14.98 -19.83 58.09
N LEU A 919 13.98 -19.67 57.21
CA LEU A 919 13.89 -18.55 56.31
C LEU A 919 13.44 -17.32 57.10
N LEU A 920 14.32 -16.34 57.24
CA LEU A 920 14.02 -15.10 57.93
C LEU A 920 13.31 -14.12 56.99
N SER A 921 13.76 -14.01 55.75
CA SER A 921 13.06 -13.24 54.72
C SER A 921 13.37 -13.73 53.31
N SER A 922 12.42 -13.53 52.39
CA SER A 922 12.59 -13.77 50.96
C SER A 922 11.76 -12.74 50.20
N GLU A 923 12.38 -11.67 49.74
CA GLU A 923 11.67 -10.52 49.18
C GLU A 923 12.34 -9.96 47.91
N LEU A 924 11.53 -9.26 47.12
CA LEU A 924 12.01 -8.47 45.98
C LEU A 924 12.27 -7.05 46.44
N VAL A 925 13.48 -6.58 46.17
CA VAL A 925 14.00 -5.30 46.62
C VAL A 925 14.46 -4.47 45.42
N TYR A 926 14.36 -3.14 45.52
CA TYR A 926 14.99 -2.24 44.57
C TYR A 926 16.32 -1.76 45.15
N ALA A 927 17.42 -2.17 44.53
CA ALA A 927 18.77 -1.80 44.94
C ALA A 927 19.37 -0.79 43.96
N PRO A 928 20.17 0.18 44.42
CA PRO A 928 20.89 1.10 43.54
C PRO A 928 21.93 0.35 42.69
N ILE A 929 22.16 0.83 41.47
CA ILE A 929 23.11 0.21 40.52
C ILE A 929 24.57 0.46 40.95
N GLU A 930 24.86 1.59 41.61
CA GLU A 930 26.19 1.96 42.09
C GLU A 930 26.13 2.30 43.59
N PRO A 931 27.11 1.86 44.42
CA PRO A 931 27.23 2.29 45.81
C PRO A 931 27.62 3.78 45.86
N ARG A 932 26.92 4.59 46.66
CA ARG A 932 27.16 6.04 46.80
C ARG A 932 27.81 6.39 48.14
N GLU A 933 28.56 7.49 48.13
CA GLU A 933 29.26 8.09 49.27
C GLU A 933 28.31 8.54 50.39
N ASP A 934 28.84 8.59 51.62
CA ASP A 934 28.15 8.99 52.85
C ASP A 934 27.40 10.31 52.68
N LEU A 935 26.10 10.32 53.03
CA LEU A 935 25.27 11.51 53.04
C LEU A 935 25.66 12.42 54.20
N ASP A 936 25.71 13.73 53.98
CA ASP A 936 25.86 14.70 55.06
C ASP A 936 24.59 14.75 55.94
N ASP A 937 24.75 14.97 57.25
CA ASP A 937 23.68 14.88 58.26
C ASP A 937 22.42 15.70 57.90
N GLN A 938 22.60 16.82 57.20
CA GLN A 938 21.51 17.70 56.78
C GLN A 938 20.68 17.06 55.65
N THR A 939 21.36 16.50 54.63
CA THR A 939 20.69 15.81 53.52
C THR A 939 20.06 14.50 53.96
N ALA A 940 20.65 13.81 54.94
CA ALA A 940 20.05 12.62 55.56
C ALA A 940 18.72 12.97 56.26
N GLN A 941 18.68 14.03 57.06
CA GLN A 941 17.44 14.47 57.71
C GLN A 941 16.35 14.92 56.73
N ASP A 942 16.72 15.58 55.63
CA ASP A 942 15.74 16.03 54.63
C ASP A 942 15.25 14.88 53.74
N LEU A 943 16.09 13.86 53.51
CA LEU A 943 15.67 12.61 52.88
C LEU A 943 14.71 11.84 53.78
N ASP A 944 14.97 11.74 55.09
CA ASP A 944 14.09 11.05 56.04
C ASP A 944 12.70 11.69 56.08
N LYS A 945 12.62 13.03 56.13
CA LYS A 945 11.33 13.75 56.06
C LYS A 945 10.58 13.49 54.76
N LEU A 946 11.30 13.36 53.65
CA LEU A 946 10.71 13.08 52.34
C LEU A 946 10.20 11.64 52.26
N VAL A 947 10.94 10.68 52.81
CA VAL A 947 10.53 9.27 52.91
C VAL A 947 9.27 9.18 53.75
N GLU A 948 9.26 9.80 54.93
CA GLU A 948 8.11 9.83 55.83
C GLU A 948 6.88 10.41 55.12
N ALA A 949 7.03 11.52 54.39
CA ALA A 949 5.95 12.13 53.62
C ALA A 949 5.41 11.24 52.48
N ILE A 950 6.23 10.35 51.91
CA ILE A 950 5.82 9.42 50.85
C ILE A 950 5.20 8.15 51.46
N GLU A 951 5.71 7.68 52.60
CA GLU A 951 5.16 6.55 53.35
C GLU A 951 3.78 6.85 53.94
N ASP A 952 3.54 8.11 54.34
CA ASP A 952 2.24 8.58 54.83
C ASP A 952 1.12 8.62 53.77
N LEU A 953 1.44 8.34 52.49
CA LEU A 953 0.43 8.30 51.44
C LEU A 953 -0.39 7.00 51.51
N ASP A 954 -1.70 7.21 51.50
CA ASP A 954 -2.75 6.19 51.50
C ASP A 954 -2.63 5.06 50.45
N ASP A 955 -1.86 5.31 49.38
CA ASP A 955 -1.66 4.45 48.21
C ASP A 955 -0.20 3.91 48.13
N THR A 956 0.70 4.25 49.08
CA THR A 956 2.11 3.79 49.12
C THR A 956 2.26 2.55 50.01
N LEU A 957 2.94 1.50 49.52
CA LEU A 957 3.16 0.26 50.28
C LEU A 957 4.53 0.19 50.98
N ARG A 958 5.59 0.67 50.32
CA ARG A 958 6.97 0.70 50.85
C ARG A 958 7.82 1.67 50.02
N VAL A 959 8.70 2.42 50.66
CA VAL A 959 9.67 3.29 50.01
C VAL A 959 11.05 2.64 50.08
N TRP A 960 11.84 2.76 49.02
CA TRP A 960 13.22 2.28 48.99
C TRP A 960 14.14 3.47 48.75
N THR A 961 15.19 3.62 49.56
CA THR A 961 16.15 4.71 49.40
C THR A 961 17.58 4.18 49.29
N THR A 962 18.49 5.04 48.82
CA THR A 962 19.92 4.72 48.83
C THR A 962 20.53 4.78 50.22
N ALA A 963 19.91 5.46 51.19
CA ALA A 963 20.42 5.60 52.55
C ALA A 963 20.39 4.27 53.34
N GLU A 964 19.48 3.36 52.99
CA GLU A 964 19.45 1.98 53.56
C GLU A 964 20.65 1.11 53.13
N TYR A 965 21.49 1.60 52.21
CA TYR A 965 22.61 0.89 51.60
C TYR A 965 23.98 1.55 51.84
N ILE A 966 24.02 2.60 52.66
CA ILE A 966 25.21 3.23 53.24
C ILE A 966 25.44 2.60 54.62
#